data_AF-A0A9D2RXM9-F1
#
_entry.id   AF-A0A9D2RXM9-F1
#
_cell.length_a   1.000
_cell.length_b   1.000
_cell.length_c   1.000
_cell.angle_alpha   90.00
_cell.angle_beta   90.00
_cell.angle_gamma   90.00
#
_symmetry.space_group_name_H-M   'P 1'
#
loop_
_entity.id
_entity.type
_entity.pdbx_description
1 polymer ?
#
loop_
_entity_poly.entity_id
_entity_poly.type
_entity_poly.pdbx_seq_one_letter_code
_entity_poly.pdbx_strand_id
1 'polypeptide(L)'
;MRKKYSFIALLLSIAVCSQQGSILVYAQDADTAEKTAASDKEYIESVLNLANNTEYTWSYEESEDAWIMSIVSAVAYPELPDQQGVSVCVPGSYVSGIDTDKDGEADILAEDFTEAVNGSLVIDYEAQITSTNGQIYTAGSAPVILNTGAAGYGSSVNSLASAVYAKEGYINVACGNRGKQDTVTDEEGNTVYTGDAPSCLADQKAAARFVKYNILLGNLPGSVDYFVSTGGSGGGAHAAMFAATSNNPDFYPYQEEAGAVGVYLNTDGTYSTAVTIGEEEVSLSDGAWGCIAYSAITSLYEGDMALAFEYYMDTDYTFNTSFQAQLAQYLSQEYMEYINGQELSVSEETVGFDLDGDGALSSTVPLTIEYDQELYGDTNGYGGTYLDLYLAEFVSNLQWYLDNLSYAEGWTWFDEDGNALSDEALAQMTDEEKAEAFLEGRYCAGSEKGMGMTGGNPGGRGALPEGEAPDGELPEIPAEQENGEEQTEGEMTGERPGQKGGLGKDMAAGEMAVGTPDAGTTQAAGSTVDSQNYDSYEEMVSSYADDIAQIQAGDAYGNNILSLYNPLNYIGDEETEDAAWTRIVMGAAEGDMPMFTSLNLQIAWLNAGTDCEIEWQWDGGHVPSETLSHSFALYVDHMYGEYAQGVEVETPQPEVQTTNGTAEEATGTDISEWVQAEDLSDVSFTLADAVSYRTNGASKAMPGFDVIDYGQEDYVFGSSTQDARHWNEILLKIFTEHEDTLAELFNSGE
;
A
#
# COMPACT_ATOMS: atom_id res chain seq x y z
N MET A 1 17.87 -31.49 -5.12
CA MET A 1 17.17 -32.78 -4.94
C MET A 1 15.72 -32.44 -4.65
N ARG A 2 14.85 -32.49 -5.66
CA ARG A 2 13.44 -32.03 -5.56
C ARG A 2 12.65 -32.96 -4.62
N LYS A 3 12.05 -32.42 -3.55
CA LYS A 3 11.03 -33.13 -2.76
C LYS A 3 9.76 -33.22 -3.62
N LYS A 4 9.19 -34.40 -3.72
CA LYS A 4 7.93 -34.67 -4.43
C LYS A 4 6.82 -34.56 -3.39
N TYR A 5 5.89 -33.62 -3.57
CA TYR A 5 4.64 -33.60 -2.82
C TYR A 5 3.59 -34.34 -3.64
N SER A 6 3.02 -35.41 -3.09
CA SER A 6 2.01 -36.25 -3.73
C SER A 6 0.64 -35.94 -3.14
N PHE A 7 -0.17 -35.14 -3.82
CA PHE A 7 -1.55 -34.87 -3.42
C PHE A 7 -2.43 -36.13 -3.54
N ILE A 8 -3.02 -36.58 -2.43
CA ILE A 8 -4.06 -37.62 -2.43
C ILE A 8 -5.42 -36.92 -2.39
N ALA A 9 -6.16 -36.98 -3.50
CA ALA A 9 -7.54 -36.53 -3.58
C ALA A 9 -8.47 -37.47 -2.80
N LEU A 10 -9.14 -36.96 -1.77
CA LEU A 10 -10.19 -37.67 -1.03
C LEU A 10 -11.56 -37.39 -1.67
N LEU A 11 -12.09 -38.36 -2.42
CA LEU A 11 -13.45 -38.33 -2.99
C LEU A 11 -14.51 -38.36 -1.87
N LEU A 12 -15.21 -37.23 -1.64
CA LEU A 12 -16.46 -37.20 -0.90
C LEU A 12 -17.62 -36.77 -1.82
N SER A 13 -18.55 -37.70 -2.03
CA SER A 13 -19.82 -37.49 -2.73
C SER A 13 -20.87 -36.88 -1.78
N ILE A 14 -21.36 -35.66 -2.01
CA ILE A 14 -22.60 -35.16 -1.38
C ILE A 14 -23.45 -34.36 -2.38
N ALA A 15 -24.76 -34.57 -2.24
CA ALA A 15 -25.85 -34.09 -3.06
C ALA A 15 -26.20 -32.61 -2.83
N VAL A 16 -26.76 -32.02 -3.88
CA VAL A 16 -27.27 -30.65 -4.01
C VAL A 16 -28.27 -30.26 -2.91
N CYS A 17 -28.01 -29.15 -2.24
CA CYS A 17 -29.03 -28.24 -1.72
C CYS A 17 -28.48 -26.81 -1.69
N SER A 18 -29.24 -25.88 -2.25
CA SER A 18 -28.88 -24.50 -2.59
C SER A 18 -28.81 -23.53 -1.41
N GLN A 19 -27.71 -22.77 -1.30
CA GLN A 19 -27.67 -21.38 -0.81
C GLN A 19 -26.34 -20.74 -1.25
N GLN A 20 -26.39 -19.47 -1.65
CA GLN A 20 -25.30 -18.69 -2.29
C GLN A 20 -23.96 -18.78 -1.54
N GLY A 21 -22.95 -19.30 -2.23
CA GLY A 21 -21.54 -19.25 -1.89
C GLY A 21 -20.75 -19.47 -3.18
N SER A 22 -19.81 -18.57 -3.47
CA SER A 22 -18.99 -18.56 -4.67
C SER A 22 -18.23 -19.89 -4.81
N ILE A 23 -18.44 -20.62 -5.91
CA ILE A 23 -17.76 -21.89 -6.18
C ILE A 23 -16.50 -21.57 -6.99
N LEU A 24 -15.34 -21.73 -6.37
CA LEU A 24 -14.04 -21.79 -7.07
C LEU A 24 -13.97 -23.10 -7.86
N VAL A 25 -13.61 -23.03 -9.15
CA VAL A 25 -13.48 -24.20 -10.03
C VAL A 25 -12.03 -24.36 -10.44
N TYR A 26 -11.40 -25.45 -9.99
CA TYR A 26 -10.03 -25.83 -10.36
C TYR A 26 -10.03 -26.80 -11.54
N ALA A 27 -9.15 -26.58 -12.50
CA ALA A 27 -8.80 -27.58 -13.50
C ALA A 27 -8.06 -28.74 -12.81
N GLN A 28 -8.78 -29.85 -12.60
CA GLN A 28 -8.17 -31.12 -12.19
C GLN A 28 -7.52 -31.76 -13.41
N ASP A 29 -6.18 -31.75 -13.48
CA ASP A 29 -5.34 -32.85 -14.01
C ASP A 29 -3.86 -32.40 -14.11
N ALA A 30 -3.08 -32.56 -13.04
CA ALA A 30 -1.63 -32.49 -13.10
C ALA A 30 -1.05 -33.91 -12.93
N ASP A 31 -0.94 -34.64 -14.05
CA ASP A 31 -0.33 -35.98 -14.07
C ASP A 31 1.21 -35.88 -14.11
N THR A 32 1.87 -36.80 -13.40
CA THR A 32 3.32 -36.82 -13.15
C THR A 32 4.15 -37.19 -14.38
N ALA A 33 4.36 -36.24 -15.31
CA ALA A 33 5.32 -36.37 -16.42
C ALA A 33 6.66 -35.67 -16.13
N GLU A 34 7.77 -36.18 -16.69
CA GLU A 34 9.06 -35.47 -16.71
C GLU A 34 8.89 -34.14 -17.46
N LYS A 35 8.84 -33.04 -16.70
CA LYS A 35 8.75 -31.66 -17.19
C LYS A 35 9.96 -31.33 -18.08
N THR A 36 9.71 -30.95 -19.33
CA THR A 36 10.70 -30.31 -20.22
C THR A 36 10.33 -28.84 -20.37
N ALA A 37 11.31 -27.93 -20.46
CA ALA A 37 11.03 -26.48 -20.53
C ALA A 37 10.01 -26.09 -21.63
N ALA A 38 10.09 -26.74 -22.81
CA ALA A 38 9.14 -26.52 -23.91
C ALA A 38 7.73 -27.03 -23.57
N SER A 39 7.60 -28.18 -22.90
CA SER A 39 6.30 -28.70 -22.49
C SER A 39 5.67 -27.86 -21.36
N ASP A 40 6.50 -27.25 -20.51
CA ASP A 40 6.02 -26.38 -19.43
C ASP A 40 5.50 -25.06 -19.99
N LYS A 41 6.22 -24.42 -20.94
CA LYS A 41 5.75 -23.21 -21.62
C LYS A 41 4.40 -23.42 -22.31
N GLU A 42 4.28 -24.42 -23.19
CA GLU A 42 3.03 -24.69 -23.93
C GLU A 42 1.85 -24.97 -22.98
N TYR A 43 2.10 -25.69 -21.89
CA TYR A 43 1.10 -25.96 -20.86
C TYR A 43 0.66 -24.68 -20.14
N ILE A 44 1.61 -23.88 -19.65
CA ILE A 44 1.35 -22.63 -18.92
C ILE A 44 0.55 -21.66 -19.80
N GLU A 45 0.99 -21.43 -21.03
CA GLU A 45 0.30 -20.54 -21.98
C GLU A 45 -1.11 -21.05 -22.33
N SER A 46 -1.29 -22.37 -22.43
CA SER A 46 -2.59 -22.97 -22.73
C SER A 46 -3.56 -22.86 -21.56
N VAL A 47 -3.12 -23.09 -20.33
CA VAL A 47 -4.01 -23.10 -19.14
C VAL A 47 -4.36 -21.68 -18.67
N LEU A 48 -3.46 -20.71 -18.89
CA LEU A 48 -3.67 -19.31 -18.51
C LEU A 48 -4.28 -18.43 -19.62
N ASN A 49 -4.57 -19.01 -20.79
CA ASN A 49 -5.35 -18.35 -21.83
C ASN A 49 -6.85 -18.47 -21.51
N LEU A 50 -7.51 -17.34 -21.27
CA LEU A 50 -8.94 -17.28 -20.94
C LEU A 50 -9.83 -17.99 -21.98
N ALA A 51 -9.50 -17.92 -23.27
CA ALA A 51 -10.28 -18.58 -24.33
C ALA A 51 -10.34 -20.12 -24.19
N ASN A 52 -9.39 -20.70 -23.45
CA ASN A 52 -9.35 -22.13 -23.15
C ASN A 52 -10.03 -22.49 -21.82
N ASN A 53 -10.34 -21.51 -20.97
CA ASN A 53 -11.01 -21.72 -19.69
C ASN A 53 -12.54 -21.81 -19.91
N THR A 54 -13.15 -22.92 -19.48
CA THR A 54 -14.59 -23.17 -19.67
C THR A 54 -15.44 -22.87 -18.45
N GLU A 55 -14.84 -22.41 -17.35
CA GLU A 55 -15.49 -22.37 -16.04
C GLU A 55 -15.67 -20.95 -15.49
N TYR A 56 -14.87 -19.98 -15.96
CA TYR A 56 -15.01 -18.58 -15.52
C TYR A 56 -16.29 -17.94 -16.08
N THR A 57 -16.78 -16.90 -15.42
CA THR A 57 -18.02 -16.23 -15.80
C THR A 57 -17.85 -14.71 -15.77
N TRP A 58 -18.73 -14.01 -16.48
CA TRP A 58 -18.89 -12.57 -16.41
C TRP A 58 -20.20 -12.24 -15.72
N SER A 59 -20.14 -11.32 -14.76
CA SER A 59 -21.32 -10.62 -14.23
C SER A 59 -21.35 -9.18 -14.75
N TYR A 60 -22.53 -8.57 -14.77
CA TYR A 60 -22.69 -7.17 -15.18
C TYR A 60 -23.24 -6.33 -14.03
N GLU A 61 -22.61 -5.18 -13.79
CA GLU A 61 -23.03 -4.18 -12.81
C GLU A 61 -23.66 -2.98 -13.53
N GLU A 62 -25.00 -2.93 -13.51
CA GLU A 62 -25.79 -1.92 -14.25
C GLU A 62 -25.53 -0.48 -13.78
N SER A 63 -25.28 -0.28 -12.48
CA SER A 63 -25.06 1.07 -11.91
C SER A 63 -23.79 1.75 -12.43
N GLU A 64 -22.76 0.96 -12.74
CA GLU A 64 -21.46 1.46 -13.15
C GLU A 64 -21.16 1.20 -14.64
N ASP A 65 -22.10 0.58 -15.38
CA ASP A 65 -21.90 0.10 -16.76
C ASP A 65 -20.60 -0.71 -16.87
N ALA A 66 -20.55 -1.88 -16.21
CA ALA A 66 -19.30 -2.64 -16.12
C ALA A 66 -19.50 -4.17 -16.14
N TRP A 67 -18.61 -4.88 -16.83
CA TRP A 67 -18.50 -6.34 -16.77
C TRP A 67 -17.39 -6.75 -15.81
N ILE A 68 -17.68 -7.68 -14.91
CA ILE A 68 -16.75 -8.18 -13.89
C ILE A 68 -16.50 -9.66 -14.12
N MET A 69 -15.23 -10.01 -14.33
CA MET A 69 -14.78 -11.39 -14.49
C MET A 69 -14.77 -12.10 -13.13
N SER A 70 -15.32 -13.29 -13.03
CA SER A 70 -15.11 -14.15 -11.86
C SER A 70 -13.62 -14.44 -11.66
N ILE A 71 -13.23 -14.70 -10.43
CA ILE A 71 -11.85 -15.04 -10.07
C ILE A 71 -11.36 -16.27 -10.85
N VAL A 72 -10.19 -16.15 -11.47
CA VAL A 72 -9.44 -17.27 -12.09
C VAL A 72 -8.04 -17.30 -11.49
N SER A 73 -7.33 -18.43 -11.60
CA SER A 73 -5.93 -18.47 -11.13
C SER A 73 -5.03 -17.64 -12.04
N ALA A 74 -4.12 -16.87 -11.44
CA ALA A 74 -3.12 -16.08 -12.16
C ALA A 74 -1.89 -16.90 -12.56
N VAL A 75 -1.77 -18.12 -12.04
CA VAL A 75 -0.57 -18.98 -12.15
C VAL A 75 -0.96 -20.41 -12.49
N ALA A 76 -0.08 -21.16 -13.16
CA ALA A 76 -0.39 -22.52 -13.57
C ALA A 76 -0.24 -23.55 -12.43
N TYR A 77 0.53 -23.23 -11.39
CA TYR A 77 0.82 -24.10 -10.25
C TYR A 77 0.55 -23.37 -8.92
N PRO A 78 -0.71 -23.01 -8.62
CA PRO A 78 -1.01 -22.32 -7.37
C PRO A 78 -0.73 -23.24 -6.18
N GLU A 79 0.06 -22.75 -5.24
CA GLU A 79 0.27 -23.34 -3.92
C GLU A 79 -0.92 -23.07 -3.00
N LEU A 80 -1.40 -21.82 -3.04
CA LEU A 80 -2.56 -21.34 -2.30
C LEU A 80 -3.58 -20.74 -3.27
N PRO A 81 -4.47 -21.58 -3.83
CA PRO A 81 -5.33 -21.16 -4.93
C PRO A 81 -6.35 -20.08 -4.56
N ASP A 82 -6.72 -19.97 -3.27
CA ASP A 82 -7.62 -18.93 -2.76
C ASP A 82 -6.93 -17.55 -2.63
N GLN A 83 -5.61 -17.50 -2.81
CA GLN A 83 -4.76 -16.31 -2.75
C GLN A 83 -4.09 -16.00 -4.10
N GLN A 84 -3.93 -16.98 -4.99
CA GLN A 84 -3.20 -16.82 -6.25
C GLN A 84 -4.13 -16.69 -7.47
N GLY A 85 -5.08 -15.77 -7.35
CA GLY A 85 -6.09 -15.50 -8.37
C GLY A 85 -6.20 -14.03 -8.76
N VAL A 86 -6.95 -13.80 -9.82
CA VAL A 86 -7.16 -12.49 -10.45
C VAL A 86 -8.58 -12.35 -10.95
N SER A 87 -9.13 -11.16 -10.79
CA SER A 87 -10.40 -10.70 -11.37
C SER A 87 -10.16 -9.39 -12.11
N VAL A 88 -10.92 -9.16 -13.17
CA VAL A 88 -10.80 -7.97 -14.03
C VAL A 88 -12.19 -7.38 -14.21
N CYS A 89 -12.31 -6.08 -14.01
CA CYS A 89 -13.48 -5.29 -14.34
C CYS A 89 -13.19 -4.45 -15.58
N VAL A 90 -14.10 -4.49 -16.54
CA VAL A 90 -14.01 -3.77 -17.82
C VAL A 90 -15.24 -2.87 -18.00
N PRO A 91 -15.06 -1.63 -18.51
CA PRO A 91 -16.19 -0.78 -18.85
C PRO A 91 -17.11 -1.46 -19.87
N GLY A 92 -18.41 -1.44 -19.59
CA GLY A 92 -19.46 -2.05 -20.41
C GLY A 92 -19.51 -1.45 -21.81
N SER A 93 -19.27 -0.15 -21.92
CA SER A 93 -19.16 0.55 -23.20
C SER A 93 -18.06 0.03 -24.15
N TYR A 94 -17.02 -0.67 -23.66
CA TYR A 94 -16.02 -1.34 -24.50
C TYR A 94 -16.45 -2.73 -25.00
N VAL A 95 -17.59 -3.24 -24.55
CA VAL A 95 -18.01 -4.63 -24.76
C VAL A 95 -19.40 -4.65 -25.40
N SER A 96 -19.50 -5.20 -26.62
CA SER A 96 -20.78 -5.38 -27.29
C SER A 96 -21.66 -6.44 -26.61
N GLY A 97 -21.04 -7.41 -25.94
CA GLY A 97 -21.70 -8.44 -25.13
C GLY A 97 -20.79 -9.64 -24.90
N ILE A 98 -21.37 -10.75 -24.44
CA ILE A 98 -20.67 -12.01 -24.18
C ILE A 98 -21.00 -13.02 -25.29
N ASP A 99 -19.97 -13.56 -25.93
CA ASP A 99 -20.03 -14.70 -26.86
C ASP A 99 -19.97 -16.01 -26.05
N THR A 100 -21.05 -16.80 -26.11
CA THR A 100 -21.20 -18.03 -25.32
C THR A 100 -20.96 -19.31 -26.12
N ASP A 101 -20.93 -19.21 -27.46
CA ASP A 101 -20.78 -20.38 -28.34
C ASP A 101 -19.51 -20.35 -29.22
N LYS A 102 -18.69 -19.31 -29.07
CA LYS A 102 -17.40 -19.07 -29.73
C LYS A 102 -17.53 -18.84 -31.23
N ASP A 103 -18.62 -18.24 -31.69
CA ASP A 103 -18.80 -17.86 -33.10
C ASP A 103 -18.29 -16.44 -33.44
N GLY A 104 -17.88 -15.68 -32.42
CA GLY A 104 -17.36 -14.32 -32.52
C GLY A 104 -18.41 -13.22 -32.41
N GLU A 105 -19.68 -13.57 -32.22
CA GLU A 105 -20.79 -12.63 -32.05
C GLU A 105 -21.33 -12.67 -30.62
N ALA A 106 -21.93 -11.56 -30.17
CA ALA A 106 -22.48 -11.49 -28.81
C ALA A 106 -23.83 -12.22 -28.72
N ASP A 107 -23.94 -13.16 -27.78
CA ASP A 107 -25.19 -13.86 -27.46
C ASP A 107 -25.96 -13.16 -26.34
N ILE A 108 -25.24 -12.65 -25.35
CA ILE A 108 -25.79 -11.97 -24.17
C ILE A 108 -25.31 -10.53 -24.16
N LEU A 109 -26.26 -9.60 -24.30
CA LEU A 109 -26.03 -8.17 -24.20
C LEU A 109 -26.17 -7.72 -22.73
N ALA A 110 -25.60 -6.56 -22.41
CA ALA A 110 -25.74 -5.95 -21.07
C ALA A 110 -27.22 -5.78 -20.66
N GLU A 111 -28.08 -5.35 -21.59
CA GLU A 111 -29.52 -5.17 -21.34
C GLU A 111 -30.30 -6.48 -21.14
N ASP A 112 -29.74 -7.60 -21.58
CA ASP A 112 -30.32 -8.94 -21.46
C ASP A 112 -29.71 -9.75 -20.30
N PHE A 113 -28.75 -9.18 -19.56
CA PHE A 113 -28.07 -9.86 -18.45
C PHE A 113 -29.03 -10.12 -17.29
N THR A 114 -29.03 -11.37 -16.79
CA THR A 114 -29.85 -11.76 -15.63
C THR A 114 -29.09 -12.54 -14.57
N GLU A 115 -28.03 -13.24 -14.95
CA GLU A 115 -27.18 -14.04 -14.08
C GLU A 115 -25.80 -14.21 -14.73
N ALA A 116 -24.79 -14.57 -13.95
CA ALA A 116 -23.42 -14.71 -14.45
C ALA A 116 -23.32 -15.71 -15.61
N VAL A 117 -22.57 -15.35 -16.66
CA VAL A 117 -22.51 -16.09 -17.92
C VAL A 117 -21.08 -16.52 -18.24
N ASN A 118 -20.87 -17.78 -18.62
CA ASN A 118 -19.60 -18.23 -19.19
C ASN A 118 -19.52 -17.84 -20.68
N GLY A 119 -18.41 -17.24 -21.07
CA GLY A 119 -18.18 -16.82 -22.45
C GLY A 119 -17.03 -15.82 -22.58
N SER A 120 -16.74 -15.43 -23.82
CA SER A 120 -15.69 -14.47 -24.16
C SER A 120 -16.29 -13.09 -24.38
N LEU A 121 -15.54 -12.03 -24.07
CA LEU A 121 -15.97 -10.66 -24.39
C LEU A 121 -15.94 -10.45 -25.91
N VAL A 122 -16.99 -9.83 -26.45
CA VAL A 122 -16.97 -9.25 -27.79
C VAL A 122 -16.58 -7.78 -27.65
N ILE A 123 -15.29 -7.49 -27.81
CA ILE A 123 -14.70 -6.17 -27.55
C ILE A 123 -14.91 -5.23 -28.76
N ASP A 124 -15.45 -4.03 -28.52
CA ASP A 124 -15.49 -2.94 -29.48
C ASP A 124 -14.28 -2.02 -29.29
N TYR A 125 -13.24 -2.23 -30.10
CA TYR A 125 -12.02 -1.41 -30.06
C TYR A 125 -12.21 0.02 -30.58
N GLU A 126 -13.32 0.33 -31.25
CA GLU A 126 -13.64 1.68 -31.71
C GLU A 126 -14.48 2.47 -30.69
N ALA A 127 -15.01 1.79 -29.66
CA ALA A 127 -15.73 2.44 -28.58
C ALA A 127 -14.82 3.43 -27.84
N GLN A 128 -15.42 4.54 -27.41
CA GLN A 128 -14.73 5.62 -26.71
C GLN A 128 -15.45 5.95 -25.41
N ILE A 129 -14.68 6.09 -24.35
CA ILE A 129 -15.13 6.64 -23.07
C ILE A 129 -14.38 7.96 -22.86
N THR A 130 -15.11 8.99 -22.42
CA THR A 130 -14.52 10.24 -21.96
C THR A 130 -14.51 10.22 -20.45
N SER A 131 -13.33 10.26 -19.84
CA SER A 131 -13.19 10.34 -18.38
C SER A 131 -13.81 11.62 -17.84
N THR A 132 -13.98 11.68 -16.52
CA THR A 132 -14.49 12.88 -15.85
C THR A 132 -13.62 14.12 -16.09
N ASN A 133 -12.34 13.93 -16.42
CA ASN A 133 -11.37 15.00 -16.71
C ASN A 133 -11.21 15.26 -18.22
N GLY A 134 -12.08 14.68 -19.05
CA GLY A 134 -12.13 14.96 -20.49
C GLY A 134 -11.17 14.12 -21.35
N GLN A 135 -10.41 13.20 -20.74
CA GLN A 135 -9.54 12.29 -21.50
C GLN A 135 -10.34 11.22 -22.23
N ILE A 136 -9.94 10.92 -23.47
CA ILE A 136 -10.63 9.95 -24.30
C ILE A 136 -9.82 8.65 -24.40
N TYR A 137 -10.44 7.56 -23.96
CA TYR A 137 -9.88 6.22 -24.01
C TYR A 137 -10.68 5.34 -24.96
N THR A 138 -9.98 4.38 -25.58
CA THR A 138 -10.56 3.26 -26.32
C THR A 138 -10.28 1.96 -25.59
N ALA A 139 -10.97 0.89 -25.96
CA ALA A 139 -10.71 -0.43 -25.41
C ALA A 139 -9.26 -0.91 -25.61
N GLY A 140 -8.50 -0.35 -26.57
CA GLY A 140 -7.09 -0.69 -26.80
C GLY A 140 -6.09 0.27 -26.14
N SER A 141 -6.55 1.41 -25.62
CA SER A 141 -5.68 2.44 -25.04
C SER A 141 -5.93 2.71 -23.56
N ALA A 142 -6.99 2.12 -23.00
CA ALA A 142 -7.38 2.29 -21.61
C ALA A 142 -6.24 1.90 -20.63
N PRO A 143 -5.90 2.77 -19.66
CA PRO A 143 -5.05 2.40 -18.53
C PRO A 143 -5.58 1.17 -17.79
N VAL A 144 -4.66 0.36 -17.28
CA VAL A 144 -4.97 -0.82 -16.47
C VAL A 144 -4.48 -0.59 -15.04
N ILE A 145 -5.42 -0.52 -14.10
CA ILE A 145 -5.15 -0.26 -12.69
C ILE A 145 -4.96 -1.58 -11.97
N LEU A 146 -3.75 -1.83 -11.46
CA LEU A 146 -3.39 -3.00 -10.69
C LEU A 146 -3.46 -2.68 -9.19
N ASN A 147 -4.48 -3.20 -8.51
CA ASN A 147 -4.66 -3.00 -7.07
C ASN A 147 -3.86 -4.04 -6.28
N THR A 148 -2.92 -3.59 -5.46
CA THR A 148 -2.10 -4.46 -4.61
C THR A 148 -2.73 -4.59 -3.21
N GLY A 149 -3.23 -5.78 -2.87
CA GLY A 149 -4.06 -6.05 -1.68
C GLY A 149 -3.32 -6.39 -0.38
N ALA A 150 -2.03 -6.09 -0.26
CA ALA A 150 -1.13 -6.54 0.80
C ALA A 150 -1.10 -5.66 2.06
N ALA A 151 -2.27 -5.29 2.60
CA ALA A 151 -2.35 -4.46 3.81
C ALA A 151 -1.53 -5.09 4.97
N GLY A 152 -0.67 -4.29 5.61
CA GLY A 152 0.27 -4.78 6.64
C GLY A 152 1.23 -5.87 6.15
N TYR A 153 1.54 -5.95 4.86
CA TYR A 153 2.27 -7.07 4.22
C TYR A 153 1.57 -8.43 4.38
N GLY A 154 0.25 -8.41 4.61
CA GLY A 154 -0.55 -9.60 4.82
C GLY A 154 -0.99 -10.30 3.53
N SER A 155 -1.52 -11.51 3.70
CA SER A 155 -2.16 -12.24 2.62
C SER A 155 -3.44 -11.54 2.18
N SER A 156 -3.74 -11.65 0.89
CA SER A 156 -4.96 -11.13 0.30
C SER A 156 -5.70 -12.27 -0.37
N VAL A 157 -6.87 -12.60 0.18
CA VAL A 157 -7.76 -13.59 -0.46
C VAL A 157 -8.29 -13.01 -1.77
N ASN A 158 -8.47 -13.88 -2.75
CA ASN A 158 -8.99 -13.48 -4.05
C ASN A 158 -10.33 -12.75 -3.90
N SER A 159 -10.46 -11.62 -4.58
CA SER A 159 -11.65 -10.79 -4.59
C SER A 159 -12.06 -10.44 -6.02
N LEU A 160 -13.33 -10.06 -6.20
CA LEU A 160 -13.79 -9.53 -7.48
C LEU A 160 -13.26 -8.11 -7.66
N ALA A 161 -12.90 -7.77 -8.89
CA ALA A 161 -12.53 -6.40 -9.24
C ALA A 161 -13.73 -5.46 -9.06
N SER A 162 -13.47 -4.30 -8.47
CA SER A 162 -14.46 -3.24 -8.31
C SER A 162 -14.70 -2.51 -9.63
N ALA A 163 -15.94 -2.05 -9.86
CA ALA A 163 -16.32 -1.23 -11.01
C ALA A 163 -16.00 0.27 -10.86
N VAL A 164 -15.32 0.65 -9.78
CA VAL A 164 -15.00 2.04 -9.38
C VAL A 164 -14.43 2.93 -10.50
N TYR A 165 -13.62 2.37 -11.40
CA TYR A 165 -12.96 3.11 -12.48
C TYR A 165 -13.63 2.94 -13.86
N ALA A 166 -14.74 2.21 -13.95
CA ALA A 166 -15.40 1.94 -15.23
C ALA A 166 -15.84 3.24 -15.92
N LYS A 167 -16.40 4.18 -15.14
CA LYS A 167 -16.81 5.51 -15.60
C LYS A 167 -15.65 6.38 -16.13
N GLU A 168 -14.42 6.14 -15.66
CA GLU A 168 -13.23 6.86 -16.14
C GLU A 168 -12.65 6.23 -17.41
N GLY A 169 -13.15 5.05 -17.79
CA GLY A 169 -12.71 4.30 -18.96
C GLY A 169 -11.51 3.40 -18.71
N TYR A 170 -11.14 3.17 -17.45
CA TYR A 170 -10.00 2.31 -17.07
C TYR A 170 -10.42 0.85 -16.91
N ILE A 171 -9.46 -0.05 -17.08
CA ILE A 171 -9.60 -1.46 -16.70
C ILE A 171 -9.13 -1.61 -15.25
N ASN A 172 -9.92 -2.25 -14.40
CA ASN A 172 -9.55 -2.43 -12.99
C ASN A 172 -9.22 -3.89 -12.69
N VAL A 173 -8.09 -4.14 -12.04
CA VAL A 173 -7.59 -5.49 -11.74
C VAL A 173 -7.50 -5.68 -10.23
N ALA A 174 -8.18 -6.70 -9.72
CA ALA A 174 -7.98 -7.19 -8.36
C ALA A 174 -7.17 -8.48 -8.41
N CYS A 175 -6.03 -8.51 -7.75
CA CYS A 175 -5.21 -9.71 -7.57
C CYS A 175 -5.17 -10.11 -6.09
N GLY A 176 -5.33 -11.40 -5.83
CA GLY A 176 -4.94 -11.97 -4.54
C GLY A 176 -3.43 -12.07 -4.44
N ASN A 177 -2.94 -12.32 -3.24
CA ASN A 177 -1.54 -12.66 -3.00
C ASN A 177 -1.41 -13.53 -1.75
N ARG A 178 -0.38 -14.38 -1.74
CA ARG A 178 0.09 -14.97 -0.49
C ARG A 178 0.67 -13.90 0.43
N GLY A 179 0.76 -14.17 1.73
CA GLY A 179 1.38 -13.28 2.69
C GLY A 179 1.68 -13.96 4.02
N LYS A 180 2.30 -13.23 4.95
CA LYS A 180 2.87 -13.74 6.22
C LYS A 180 1.96 -14.61 7.10
N GLN A 181 0.63 -14.52 6.96
CA GLN A 181 -0.34 -15.36 7.69
C GLN A 181 -0.46 -16.78 7.10
N ASP A 182 0.02 -16.99 5.88
CA ASP A 182 -0.33 -18.17 5.09
C ASP A 182 0.54 -19.37 5.44
N THR A 183 -0.13 -20.49 5.70
CA THR A 183 0.52 -21.76 6.02
C THR A 183 -0.10 -22.93 5.26
N VAL A 184 0.70 -23.96 5.04
CA VAL A 184 0.27 -25.27 4.54
C VAL A 184 0.70 -26.36 5.51
N THR A 185 0.09 -27.54 5.40
CA THR A 185 0.51 -28.73 6.15
C THR A 185 1.29 -29.67 5.23
N ASP A 186 2.53 -29.99 5.60
CA ASP A 186 3.35 -30.92 4.82
C ASP A 186 2.88 -32.40 4.96
N GLU A 187 3.50 -33.30 4.18
CA GLU A 187 3.18 -34.74 4.23
C GLU A 187 3.44 -35.40 5.60
N GLU A 188 4.29 -34.79 6.42
CA GLU A 188 4.64 -35.25 7.77
C GLU A 188 3.69 -34.69 8.84
N GLY A 189 2.80 -33.76 8.47
CA GLY A 189 1.83 -33.12 9.35
C GLY A 189 2.36 -31.86 10.04
N ASN A 190 3.48 -31.31 9.59
CA ASN A 190 4.06 -30.07 10.12
C ASN A 190 3.45 -28.86 9.40
N THR A 191 3.29 -27.76 10.13
CA THR A 191 2.99 -26.44 9.55
C THR A 191 4.22 -25.94 8.80
N VAL A 192 3.99 -25.44 7.58
CA VAL A 192 4.98 -24.78 6.72
C VAL A 192 4.45 -23.40 6.39
N TYR A 193 5.22 -22.37 6.73
CA TYR A 193 4.94 -20.97 6.34
C TYR A 193 5.29 -20.77 4.86
N THR A 194 4.37 -20.14 4.12
CA THR A 194 4.41 -20.18 2.65
C THR A 194 4.18 -18.83 1.97
N GLY A 195 3.82 -17.80 2.74
CA GLY A 195 3.58 -16.46 2.24
C GLY A 195 4.62 -15.40 2.61
N ASP A 196 5.76 -15.82 3.19
CA ASP A 196 6.90 -14.94 3.47
C ASP A 196 7.43 -14.26 2.20
N ALA A 197 8.17 -13.17 2.35
CA ALA A 197 8.82 -12.50 1.23
C ALA A 197 9.72 -13.46 0.42
N PRO A 198 9.69 -13.42 -0.92
CA PRO A 198 8.99 -12.46 -1.77
C PRO A 198 7.66 -12.93 -2.38
N SER A 199 7.01 -13.95 -1.81
CA SER A 199 5.84 -14.61 -2.42
C SER A 199 4.70 -13.64 -2.78
N CYS A 200 4.41 -12.67 -1.90
CA CYS A 200 3.38 -11.68 -2.12
C CYS A 200 3.62 -10.85 -3.41
N LEU A 201 4.83 -10.34 -3.60
CA LEU A 201 5.18 -9.53 -4.78
C LEU A 201 5.24 -10.41 -6.04
N ALA A 202 5.74 -11.64 -5.92
CA ALA A 202 5.77 -12.59 -7.03
C ALA A 202 4.36 -12.93 -7.54
N ASP A 203 3.37 -13.10 -6.66
CA ASP A 203 1.98 -13.37 -7.02
C ASP A 203 1.35 -12.16 -7.76
N GLN A 204 1.62 -10.94 -7.31
CA GLN A 204 1.15 -9.70 -7.96
C GLN A 204 1.78 -9.51 -9.35
N LYS A 205 3.09 -9.79 -9.49
CA LYS A 205 3.78 -9.82 -10.79
C LYS A 205 3.18 -10.86 -11.73
N ALA A 206 2.88 -12.06 -11.23
CA ALA A 206 2.22 -13.08 -12.02
C ALA A 206 0.81 -12.67 -12.49
N ALA A 207 0.03 -12.00 -11.63
CA ALA A 207 -1.27 -11.45 -12.00
C ALA A 207 -1.15 -10.38 -13.11
N ALA A 208 -0.18 -9.48 -13.03
CA ALA A 208 0.08 -8.50 -14.08
C ALA A 208 0.43 -9.18 -15.42
N ARG A 209 1.30 -10.20 -15.39
CA ARG A 209 1.64 -11.01 -16.58
C ARG A 209 0.41 -11.70 -17.16
N PHE A 210 -0.45 -12.29 -16.31
CA PHE A 210 -1.69 -12.93 -16.74
C PHE A 210 -2.62 -11.96 -17.49
N VAL A 211 -2.83 -10.75 -16.94
CA VAL A 211 -3.70 -9.75 -17.56
C VAL A 211 -3.10 -9.27 -18.87
N LYS A 212 -1.82 -8.88 -18.89
CA LYS A 212 -1.14 -8.44 -20.12
C LYS A 212 -1.15 -9.51 -21.22
N TYR A 213 -0.93 -10.77 -20.86
CA TYR A 213 -1.02 -11.89 -21.80
C TYR A 213 -2.41 -12.00 -22.42
N ASN A 214 -3.47 -11.90 -21.61
CA ASN A 214 -4.84 -11.98 -22.11
C ASN A 214 -5.30 -10.73 -22.87
N ILE A 215 -4.69 -9.57 -22.64
CA ILE A 215 -4.84 -8.39 -23.51
C ILE A 215 -4.21 -8.66 -24.89
N LEU A 216 -2.96 -9.16 -24.93
CA LEU A 216 -2.26 -9.48 -26.19
C LEU A 216 -2.99 -10.54 -27.03
N LEU A 217 -3.69 -11.47 -26.38
CA LEU A 217 -4.52 -12.48 -27.04
C LEU A 217 -5.86 -11.94 -27.55
N GLY A 218 -6.27 -10.73 -27.15
CA GLY A 218 -7.58 -10.16 -27.45
C GLY A 218 -8.73 -10.69 -26.60
N ASN A 219 -8.43 -11.34 -25.46
CA ASN A 219 -9.44 -11.83 -24.52
C ASN A 219 -9.92 -10.72 -23.56
N LEU A 220 -9.08 -9.70 -23.31
CA LEU A 220 -9.36 -8.56 -22.46
C LEU A 220 -9.05 -7.24 -23.19
N PRO A 221 -9.81 -6.17 -22.94
CA PRO A 221 -9.43 -4.81 -23.33
C PRO A 221 -8.35 -4.26 -22.38
N GLY A 222 -7.76 -3.13 -22.75
CA GLY A 222 -6.72 -2.42 -22.00
C GLY A 222 -5.43 -2.25 -22.82
N SER A 223 -4.55 -1.37 -22.35
CA SER A 223 -3.19 -1.22 -22.87
C SER A 223 -2.20 -2.00 -22.02
N VAL A 224 -1.33 -2.80 -22.65
CA VAL A 224 -0.20 -3.45 -21.96
C VAL A 224 0.91 -2.48 -21.56
N ASP A 225 0.90 -1.28 -22.15
CA ASP A 225 1.91 -0.24 -21.96
C ASP A 225 1.53 0.78 -20.88
N TYR A 226 0.28 0.79 -20.40
CA TYR A 226 -0.23 1.79 -19.43
C TYR A 226 -0.78 1.12 -18.17
N PHE A 227 0.05 0.30 -17.53
CA PHE A 227 -0.26 -0.30 -16.23
C PHE A 227 0.09 0.66 -15.09
N VAL A 228 -0.84 0.89 -14.18
CA VAL A 228 -0.64 1.73 -12.99
C VAL A 228 -0.81 0.87 -11.75
N SER A 229 0.24 0.73 -10.94
CA SER A 229 0.15 0.04 -9.64
C SER A 229 -0.34 0.98 -8.55
N THR A 230 -1.20 0.47 -7.66
CA THR A 230 -1.74 1.27 -6.55
C THR A 230 -2.13 0.44 -5.35
N GLY A 231 -1.97 1.01 -4.15
CA GLY A 231 -2.34 0.41 -2.89
C GLY A 231 -2.07 1.33 -1.71
N GLY A 232 -2.62 0.98 -0.54
CA GLY A 232 -2.41 1.68 0.73
C GLY A 232 -1.63 0.86 1.74
N SER A 233 -0.82 1.50 2.58
CA SER A 233 -0.05 0.85 3.66
C SER A 233 0.95 -0.18 3.10
N GLY A 234 0.94 -1.43 3.58
CA GLY A 234 1.69 -2.54 2.96
C GLY A 234 1.29 -2.78 1.49
N GLY A 235 0.06 -2.46 1.10
CA GLY A 235 -0.34 -2.40 -0.31
C GLY A 235 0.41 -1.29 -1.06
N GLY A 236 0.57 -0.11 -0.45
CA GLY A 236 1.37 1.00 -1.01
C GLY A 236 2.84 0.64 -1.15
N ALA A 237 3.40 -0.09 -0.16
CA ALA A 237 4.73 -0.66 -0.27
C ALA A 237 4.85 -1.61 -1.47
N HIS A 238 3.86 -2.48 -1.67
CA HIS A 238 3.81 -3.40 -2.81
C HIS A 238 3.60 -2.68 -4.15
N ALA A 239 2.84 -1.59 -4.20
CA ALA A 239 2.71 -0.76 -5.39
C ALA A 239 4.06 -0.12 -5.78
N ALA A 240 4.77 0.47 -4.82
CA ALA A 240 6.10 1.04 -5.03
C ALA A 240 7.12 -0.05 -5.42
N MET A 241 7.13 -1.19 -4.74
CA MET A 241 7.98 -2.34 -5.06
C MET A 241 7.69 -2.88 -6.46
N PHE A 242 6.42 -3.01 -6.85
CA PHE A 242 6.04 -3.50 -8.17
C PHE A 242 6.63 -2.60 -9.27
N ALA A 243 6.50 -1.29 -9.12
CA ALA A 243 7.06 -0.30 -10.04
C ALA A 243 8.60 -0.33 -10.04
N ALA A 244 9.22 -0.32 -8.86
CA ALA A 244 10.66 -0.33 -8.67
C ALA A 244 11.34 -1.60 -9.16
N THR A 245 10.64 -2.75 -9.22
CA THR A 245 11.24 -4.05 -9.60
C THR A 245 10.77 -4.54 -10.97
N SER A 246 10.26 -3.64 -11.81
CA SER A 246 9.75 -3.93 -13.15
C SER A 246 10.75 -4.73 -13.97
N ASN A 247 10.33 -5.93 -14.41
CA ASN A 247 11.13 -6.90 -15.17
C ASN A 247 12.41 -7.41 -14.52
N ASN A 248 12.66 -7.12 -13.24
CA ASN A 248 13.92 -7.48 -12.63
C ASN A 248 14.07 -9.02 -12.48
N PRO A 249 15.19 -9.62 -12.92
CA PRO A 249 15.38 -11.07 -12.95
C PRO A 249 15.47 -11.73 -11.57
N ASP A 250 15.72 -10.98 -10.49
CA ASP A 250 15.72 -11.50 -9.12
C ASP A 250 14.41 -12.21 -8.78
N PHE A 251 13.29 -11.78 -9.38
CA PHE A 251 11.97 -12.33 -9.13
C PHE A 251 11.59 -13.51 -10.03
N TYR A 252 12.35 -13.79 -11.10
CA TYR A 252 12.01 -14.84 -12.06
C TYR A 252 12.00 -16.26 -11.48
N PRO A 253 12.88 -16.65 -10.53
CA PRO A 253 12.80 -17.97 -9.91
C PRO A 253 11.46 -18.23 -9.23
N TYR A 254 10.92 -17.24 -8.50
CA TYR A 254 9.63 -17.37 -7.80
C TYR A 254 8.45 -17.38 -8.78
N GLN A 255 8.51 -16.55 -9.84
CA GLN A 255 7.48 -16.52 -10.89
C GLN A 255 7.46 -17.82 -11.70
N GLU A 256 8.63 -18.40 -12.01
CA GLU A 256 8.72 -19.70 -12.70
C GLU A 256 8.21 -20.84 -11.83
N GLU A 257 8.53 -20.84 -10.53
CA GLU A 257 8.04 -21.86 -9.59
C GLU A 257 6.51 -21.88 -9.53
N ALA A 258 5.87 -20.71 -9.47
CA ALA A 258 4.42 -20.59 -9.52
C ALA A 258 3.84 -20.95 -10.91
N GLY A 259 4.66 -20.92 -11.96
CA GLY A 259 4.20 -21.11 -13.34
C GLY A 259 3.48 -19.87 -13.88
N ALA A 260 4.03 -18.69 -13.61
CA ALA A 260 3.58 -17.44 -14.20
C ALA A 260 3.79 -17.46 -15.73
N VAL A 261 2.80 -16.96 -16.48
CA VAL A 261 2.93 -16.84 -17.94
C VAL A 261 4.02 -15.83 -18.30
N GLY A 262 4.85 -16.15 -19.29
CA GLY A 262 5.96 -15.28 -19.71
C GLY A 262 7.17 -15.28 -18.77
N VAL A 263 7.38 -16.32 -17.94
CA VAL A 263 8.66 -16.56 -17.25
C VAL A 263 8.99 -18.05 -17.34
N TYR A 264 9.96 -18.40 -18.20
CA TYR A 264 10.28 -19.79 -18.50
C TYR A 264 11.76 -20.10 -18.33
N LEU A 265 12.10 -21.12 -17.55
CA LEU A 265 13.49 -21.56 -17.36
C LEU A 265 13.99 -22.34 -18.59
N ASN A 266 15.00 -21.81 -19.27
CA ASN A 266 15.68 -22.46 -20.38
C ASN A 266 16.61 -23.58 -19.91
N THR A 267 16.96 -24.50 -20.81
CA THR A 267 17.86 -25.62 -20.50
C THR A 267 19.29 -25.20 -20.11
N ASP A 268 19.68 -23.97 -20.41
CA ASP A 268 20.98 -23.40 -20.06
C ASP A 268 20.98 -22.65 -18.71
N GLY A 269 19.83 -22.58 -18.03
CA GLY A 269 19.66 -21.90 -16.75
C GLY A 269 19.26 -20.43 -16.85
N THR A 270 19.08 -19.89 -18.07
CA THR A 270 18.54 -18.53 -18.27
C THR A 270 17.02 -18.52 -18.27
N TYR A 271 16.40 -17.35 -18.11
CA TYR A 271 14.95 -17.18 -18.24
C TYR A 271 14.58 -16.57 -19.60
N SER A 272 13.48 -17.04 -20.17
CA SER A 272 12.78 -16.39 -21.29
C SER A 272 11.57 -15.65 -20.75
N THR A 273 11.39 -14.41 -21.19
CA THR A 273 10.21 -13.59 -20.88
C THR A 273 9.23 -13.45 -22.04
N ALA A 274 9.42 -14.21 -23.12
CA ALA A 274 8.58 -14.16 -24.31
C ALA A 274 7.46 -15.20 -24.30
N VAL A 275 6.27 -14.78 -24.71
CA VAL A 275 5.07 -15.60 -24.89
C VAL A 275 4.72 -15.78 -26.37
N THR A 276 3.99 -16.86 -26.68
CA THR A 276 3.52 -17.13 -28.04
C THR A 276 2.20 -16.39 -28.31
N ILE A 277 2.22 -15.42 -29.22
CA ILE A 277 1.01 -14.73 -29.72
C ILE A 277 0.86 -15.02 -31.21
N GLY A 278 -0.12 -15.85 -31.57
CA GLY A 278 -0.28 -16.33 -32.94
C GLY A 278 0.90 -17.22 -33.37
N GLU A 279 1.67 -16.77 -34.37
CA GLU A 279 2.90 -17.45 -34.82
C GLU A 279 4.19 -16.73 -34.35
N GLU A 280 4.06 -15.68 -33.53
CA GLU A 280 5.16 -14.81 -33.11
C GLU A 280 5.47 -14.94 -31.62
N GLU A 281 6.74 -14.70 -31.26
CA GLU A 281 7.20 -14.58 -29.88
C GLU A 281 7.21 -13.11 -29.48
N VAL A 282 6.47 -12.76 -28.44
CA VAL A 282 6.33 -11.39 -27.95
C VAL A 282 6.85 -11.33 -26.51
N SER A 283 7.75 -10.40 -26.22
CA SER A 283 8.21 -10.16 -24.85
C SER A 283 7.03 -9.72 -23.97
N LEU A 284 6.88 -10.36 -22.81
CA LEU A 284 5.88 -10.02 -21.81
C LEU A 284 6.57 -9.35 -20.63
N SER A 285 6.17 -8.11 -20.34
CA SER A 285 6.69 -7.29 -19.24
C SER A 285 5.77 -7.38 -18.03
N ASP A 286 6.32 -7.49 -16.82
CA ASP A 286 5.60 -7.25 -15.55
C ASP A 286 5.83 -5.83 -15.00
N GLY A 287 6.36 -4.92 -15.83
CA GLY A 287 6.64 -3.55 -15.43
C GLY A 287 5.41 -2.65 -15.34
N ALA A 288 5.52 -1.64 -14.47
CA ALA A 288 4.56 -0.56 -14.34
C ALA A 288 4.93 0.61 -15.26
N TRP A 289 3.92 1.26 -15.82
CA TRP A 289 4.10 2.57 -16.45
C TRP A 289 4.03 3.70 -15.43
N GLY A 290 3.15 3.57 -14.44
CA GLY A 290 3.00 4.53 -13.35
C GLY A 290 2.73 3.87 -12.01
N CYS A 291 2.90 4.61 -10.91
CA CYS A 291 2.57 4.15 -9.57
C CYS A 291 1.96 5.27 -8.74
N ILE A 292 0.89 4.96 -7.99
CA ILE A 292 0.37 5.81 -6.92
C ILE A 292 0.38 5.02 -5.62
N ALA A 293 1.26 5.37 -4.69
CA ALA A 293 1.46 4.65 -3.44
C ALA A 293 0.97 5.48 -2.25
N TYR A 294 -0.05 4.98 -1.53
CA TYR A 294 -0.60 5.65 -0.36
C TYR A 294 0.04 5.11 0.92
N SER A 295 0.64 5.99 1.72
CA SER A 295 1.30 5.66 3.01
C SER A 295 2.14 4.38 2.92
N ALA A 296 3.02 4.33 1.92
CA ALA A 296 3.79 3.13 1.60
C ALA A 296 4.71 2.77 2.78
N ILE A 297 4.54 1.58 3.37
CA ILE A 297 5.37 1.09 4.48
C ILE A 297 6.71 0.55 3.94
N THR A 298 7.48 1.36 3.23
CA THR A 298 8.75 0.99 2.59
C THR A 298 9.64 2.23 2.39
N SER A 299 10.97 2.15 2.39
CA SER A 299 11.80 0.96 2.59
C SER A 299 11.89 0.54 4.05
N LEU A 300 11.66 -0.76 4.33
CA LEU A 300 11.83 -1.32 5.67
C LEU A 300 13.29 -1.28 6.12
N TYR A 301 14.25 -1.43 5.19
CA TYR A 301 15.68 -1.46 5.48
C TYR A 301 16.16 -0.25 6.31
N GLU A 302 15.65 0.94 5.98
CA GLU A 302 15.98 2.20 6.67
C GLU A 302 14.90 2.64 7.67
N GLY A 303 13.79 1.90 7.78
CA GLY A 303 12.59 2.31 8.51
C GLY A 303 12.84 2.64 9.98
N ASP A 304 13.53 1.76 10.73
CA ASP A 304 13.82 2.01 12.14
C ASP A 304 14.76 3.20 12.36
N MET A 305 15.77 3.36 11.49
CA MET A 305 16.69 4.49 11.54
C MET A 305 15.97 5.81 11.26
N ALA A 306 15.18 5.86 10.18
CA ALA A 306 14.45 7.04 9.76
C ALA A 306 13.38 7.45 10.79
N LEU A 307 12.68 6.49 11.38
CA LEU A 307 11.66 6.72 12.40
C LEU A 307 12.30 7.24 13.70
N ALA A 308 13.38 6.62 14.13
CA ALA A 308 14.14 7.09 15.28
C ALA A 308 14.65 8.51 15.06
N PHE A 309 15.16 8.82 13.86
CA PHE A 309 15.65 10.15 13.51
C PHE A 309 14.55 11.21 13.58
N GLU A 310 13.39 10.94 12.98
CA GLU A 310 12.23 11.85 13.02
C GLU A 310 11.78 12.13 14.45
N TYR A 311 11.67 11.09 15.29
CA TYR A 311 11.25 11.26 16.68
C TYR A 311 12.32 11.94 17.53
N TYR A 312 13.58 11.62 17.30
CA TYR A 312 14.69 12.15 18.09
C TYR A 312 14.99 13.61 17.76
N MET A 313 14.67 14.11 16.57
CA MET A 313 14.84 15.53 16.27
C MET A 313 13.91 16.43 17.11
N ASP A 314 12.71 15.96 17.46
CA ASP A 314 11.80 16.69 18.33
C ASP A 314 12.35 16.70 19.77
N THR A 315 12.77 17.89 20.22
CA THR A 315 13.34 18.08 21.57
C THR A 315 12.34 17.88 22.70
N ASP A 316 11.03 17.92 22.40
CA ASP A 316 9.95 17.73 23.36
C ASP A 316 9.36 16.31 23.31
N TYR A 317 9.77 15.48 22.35
CA TYR A 317 9.31 14.10 22.26
C TYR A 317 9.76 13.27 23.47
N THR A 318 8.82 12.50 24.02
CA THR A 318 9.07 11.65 25.18
C THR A 318 8.93 10.18 24.80
N PHE A 319 10.06 9.47 24.80
CA PHE A 319 10.09 8.01 24.65
C PHE A 319 9.56 7.31 25.90
N ASN A 320 9.09 6.07 25.74
CA ASN A 320 8.45 5.32 26.82
C ASN A 320 9.40 4.85 27.92
N THR A 321 10.66 4.60 27.55
CA THR A 321 11.71 4.13 28.46
C THR A 321 13.03 4.83 28.14
N SER A 322 13.93 4.85 29.11
CA SER A 322 15.30 5.35 28.88
C SER A 322 16.05 4.52 27.84
N PHE A 323 15.76 3.23 27.72
CA PHE A 323 16.32 2.37 26.68
C PHE A 323 15.90 2.83 25.29
N GLN A 324 14.61 3.07 25.06
CA GLN A 324 14.09 3.56 23.78
C GLN A 324 14.68 4.92 23.41
N ALA A 325 14.78 5.85 24.36
CA ALA A 325 15.40 7.15 24.14
C ALA A 325 16.88 7.03 23.73
N GLN A 326 17.63 6.15 24.41
CA GLN A 326 19.03 5.93 24.11
C GLN A 326 19.24 5.20 22.78
N LEU A 327 18.37 4.24 22.45
CA LEU A 327 18.37 3.54 21.16
C LEU A 327 18.05 4.50 20.02
N ALA A 328 17.05 5.37 20.18
CA ALA A 328 16.68 6.36 19.17
C ALA A 328 17.84 7.32 18.85
N GLN A 329 18.61 7.72 19.88
CA GLN A 329 19.82 8.52 19.68
C GLN A 329 20.86 7.80 18.81
N TYR A 330 21.13 6.51 19.07
CA TYR A 330 22.11 5.75 18.28
C TYR A 330 21.61 5.49 16.86
N LEU A 331 20.35 5.12 16.69
CA LEU A 331 19.73 4.97 15.36
C LEU A 331 19.75 6.28 14.56
N SER A 332 19.57 7.43 15.20
CA SER A 332 19.67 8.75 14.55
C SER A 332 21.07 9.03 14.02
N GLN A 333 22.10 8.61 14.75
CA GLN A 333 23.50 8.72 14.31
C GLN A 333 23.76 7.80 13.11
N GLU A 334 23.28 6.55 13.17
CA GLU A 334 23.36 5.62 12.05
C GLU A 334 22.59 6.12 10.82
N TYR A 335 21.43 6.75 10.99
CA TYR A 335 20.67 7.34 9.88
C TYR A 335 21.45 8.46 9.19
N MET A 336 22.05 9.37 9.96
CA MET A 336 22.92 10.41 9.43
C MET A 336 24.11 9.80 8.66
N GLU A 337 24.77 8.80 9.22
CA GLU A 337 25.88 8.10 8.55
C GLU A 337 25.43 7.40 7.26
N TYR A 338 24.26 6.76 7.30
CA TYR A 338 23.64 6.09 6.15
C TYR A 338 23.35 7.09 5.03
N ILE A 339 22.56 8.14 5.27
CA ILE A 339 22.22 9.15 4.24
C ILE A 339 23.47 9.80 3.65
N ASN A 340 24.43 10.21 4.50
CA ASN A 340 25.68 10.80 4.02
C ASN A 340 26.53 9.80 3.23
N GLY A 341 26.49 8.51 3.59
CA GLY A 341 27.21 7.44 2.91
C GLY A 341 26.67 7.09 1.52
N GLN A 342 25.39 7.40 1.26
CA GLN A 342 24.76 7.22 -0.05
C GLN A 342 25.21 8.28 -1.08
N GLU A 343 25.87 9.36 -0.64
CA GLU A 343 26.34 10.47 -1.49
C GLU A 343 25.22 11.05 -2.38
N LEU A 344 24.01 11.17 -1.83
CA LEU A 344 22.83 11.65 -2.54
C LEU A 344 23.00 13.10 -3.01
N SER A 345 22.32 13.42 -4.11
CA SER A 345 22.19 14.79 -4.60
C SER A 345 20.86 14.96 -5.32
N VAL A 346 20.40 16.20 -5.46
CA VAL A 346 19.22 16.55 -6.26
C VAL A 346 19.53 17.75 -7.16
N SER A 347 18.86 17.80 -8.30
CA SER A 347 18.80 18.98 -9.16
C SER A 347 17.72 19.92 -8.65
N GLU A 348 18.05 21.18 -8.36
CA GLU A 348 17.09 22.19 -7.94
C GLU A 348 16.02 22.47 -9.00
N GLU A 349 16.36 22.32 -10.28
CA GLU A 349 15.39 22.41 -11.38
C GLU A 349 14.32 21.32 -11.28
N THR A 350 14.72 20.14 -10.80
CA THR A 350 13.86 18.96 -10.72
C THR A 350 12.98 18.98 -9.47
N VAL A 351 13.53 19.36 -8.31
CA VAL A 351 12.74 19.47 -7.07
C VAL A 351 12.01 20.81 -6.95
N GLY A 352 12.39 21.82 -7.73
CA GLY A 352 11.73 23.13 -7.74
C GLY A 352 12.14 24.08 -6.61
N PHE A 353 13.15 23.73 -5.80
CA PHE A 353 13.59 24.51 -4.64
C PHE A 353 15.01 25.05 -4.79
N ASP A 354 15.23 26.29 -4.36
CA ASP A 354 16.55 26.92 -4.24
C ASP A 354 17.15 26.54 -2.87
N LEU A 355 17.84 25.40 -2.83
CA LEU A 355 18.40 24.82 -1.62
C LEU A 355 19.75 25.47 -1.24
N ASP A 356 20.50 25.97 -2.22
CA ASP A 356 21.77 26.66 -1.96
C ASP A 356 21.64 28.17 -1.70
N GLY A 357 20.46 28.73 -1.96
CA GLY A 357 20.09 30.12 -1.67
C GLY A 357 20.74 31.13 -2.62
N ASP A 358 21.17 30.72 -3.82
CA ASP A 358 21.79 31.59 -4.80
C ASP A 358 20.79 32.36 -5.69
N GLY A 359 19.50 32.01 -5.60
CA GLY A 359 18.40 32.62 -6.34
C GLY A 359 18.15 32.01 -7.73
N ALA A 360 18.73 30.85 -8.05
CA ALA A 360 18.53 30.15 -9.31
C ALA A 360 18.43 28.63 -9.13
N LEU A 361 17.48 27.99 -9.80
CA LEU A 361 17.27 26.53 -9.73
C LEU A 361 18.22 25.71 -10.61
N SER A 362 19.47 26.17 -10.80
CA SER A 362 20.39 25.55 -11.76
C SER A 362 21.46 24.67 -11.12
N SER A 363 21.48 24.60 -9.79
CA SER A 363 22.47 23.81 -9.07
C SER A 363 22.03 22.35 -8.93
N THR A 364 23.03 21.48 -8.81
CA THR A 364 22.86 20.14 -8.26
C THR A 364 23.47 20.14 -6.87
N VAL A 365 22.62 19.98 -5.86
CA VAL A 365 22.98 20.15 -4.46
C VAL A 365 23.23 18.78 -3.83
N PRO A 366 24.41 18.54 -3.21
CA PRO A 366 24.63 17.33 -2.44
C PRO A 366 23.75 17.38 -1.18
N LEU A 367 23.10 16.26 -0.89
CA LEU A 367 22.24 16.13 0.29
C LEU A 367 23.04 15.51 1.43
N THR A 368 23.19 16.27 2.51
CA THR A 368 23.90 15.83 3.70
C THR A 368 23.15 16.17 4.97
N ILE A 369 23.24 15.30 5.95
CA ILE A 369 22.83 15.56 7.33
C ILE A 369 24.07 15.97 8.13
N GLU A 370 24.01 17.12 8.79
CA GLU A 370 25.05 17.68 9.63
C GLU A 370 24.67 17.58 11.12
N TYR A 371 25.69 17.53 11.98
CA TYR A 371 25.51 17.55 13.43
C TYR A 371 26.29 18.69 14.11
N ASP A 372 25.57 19.64 14.69
CA ASP A 372 26.10 20.75 15.49
C ASP A 372 25.06 21.21 16.54
N GLN A 373 25.30 20.90 17.82
CA GLN A 373 24.40 21.29 18.92
C GLN A 373 24.31 22.80 19.16
N GLU A 374 25.31 23.59 18.76
CA GLU A 374 25.25 25.04 18.92
C GLU A 374 24.41 25.68 17.80
N LEU A 375 24.46 25.11 16.59
CA LEU A 375 23.75 25.62 15.42
C LEU A 375 22.30 25.12 15.33
N TYR A 376 22.08 23.84 15.59
CA TYR A 376 20.80 23.14 15.40
C TYR A 376 20.20 22.65 16.73
N GLY A 377 20.34 23.45 17.78
CA GLY A 377 19.96 23.05 19.15
C GLY A 377 18.46 22.80 19.36
N ASP A 378 17.62 23.29 18.47
CA ASP A 378 16.15 23.12 18.44
C ASP A 378 15.70 21.81 17.75
N THR A 379 16.64 21.07 17.18
CA THR A 379 16.43 19.81 16.45
C THR A 379 17.40 18.72 16.92
N ASN A 380 17.74 18.77 18.22
CA ASN A 380 18.72 17.91 18.88
C ASN A 380 20.11 17.85 18.22
N GLY A 381 20.46 18.90 17.48
CA GLY A 381 21.76 19.09 16.84
C GLY A 381 21.80 18.72 15.37
N TYR A 382 20.69 18.35 14.73
CA TYR A 382 20.69 17.91 13.32
C TYR A 382 20.20 18.99 12.35
N GLY A 383 20.92 19.16 11.25
CA GLY A 383 20.57 20.09 10.16
C GLY A 383 21.19 19.66 8.83
N GLY A 384 21.30 20.57 7.87
CA GLY A 384 21.98 20.35 6.59
C GLY A 384 21.01 20.21 5.40
N THR A 385 21.57 20.14 4.20
CA THR A 385 20.83 20.25 2.93
C THR A 385 19.79 19.16 2.71
N TYR A 386 19.95 17.97 3.31
CA TYR A 386 18.91 16.94 3.29
C TYR A 386 17.67 17.36 4.07
N LEU A 387 17.86 18.01 5.22
CA LEU A 387 16.78 18.53 6.05
C LEU A 387 16.21 19.84 5.50
N ASP A 388 17.01 20.62 4.75
CA ASP A 388 16.52 21.79 4.01
C ASP A 388 15.54 21.36 2.90
N LEU A 389 15.84 20.28 2.15
CA LEU A 389 14.92 19.69 1.18
C LEU A 389 13.64 19.18 1.86
N TYR A 390 13.77 18.43 2.96
CA TYR A 390 12.62 17.97 3.75
C TYR A 390 11.70 19.13 4.17
N LEU A 391 12.27 20.22 4.68
CA LEU A 391 11.50 21.39 5.09
C LEU A 391 10.86 22.09 3.88
N ALA A 392 11.57 22.22 2.76
CA ALA A 392 11.04 22.82 1.54
C ALA A 392 9.82 22.06 1.01
N GLU A 393 9.87 20.73 0.99
CA GLU A 393 8.73 19.88 0.62
C GLU A 393 7.54 20.08 1.58
N PHE A 394 7.78 20.12 2.89
CA PHE A 394 6.73 20.33 3.89
C PHE A 394 6.04 21.69 3.72
N VAL A 395 6.83 22.74 3.49
CA VAL A 395 6.33 24.11 3.24
C VAL A 395 5.55 24.17 1.94
N SER A 396 6.08 23.56 0.88
CA SER A 396 5.43 23.49 -0.44
C SER A 396 4.06 22.82 -0.34
N ASN A 397 3.96 21.70 0.39
CA ASN A 397 2.70 21.02 0.62
C ASN A 397 1.69 21.90 1.39
N LEU A 398 2.13 22.69 2.39
CA LEU A 398 1.23 23.63 3.08
C LEU A 398 0.73 24.71 2.15
N GLN A 399 1.65 25.33 1.41
CA GLN A 399 1.32 26.39 0.47
C GLN A 399 0.31 25.89 -0.57
N TRP A 400 0.52 24.68 -1.09
CA TRP A 400 -0.42 24.04 -2.00
C TRP A 400 -1.81 23.87 -1.38
N TYR A 401 -1.92 23.44 -0.12
CA TYR A 401 -3.21 23.36 0.56
C TYR A 401 -3.92 24.72 0.59
N LEU A 402 -3.23 25.77 1.06
CA LEU A 402 -3.79 27.12 1.18
C LEU A 402 -4.27 27.67 -0.17
N ASP A 403 -3.53 27.42 -1.24
CA ASP A 403 -3.86 27.85 -2.60
C ASP A 403 -5.08 27.10 -3.18
N ASN A 404 -5.43 25.92 -2.64
CA ASN A 404 -6.43 25.01 -3.20
C ASN A 404 -7.68 24.79 -2.32
N LEU A 405 -7.87 25.52 -1.21
CA LEU A 405 -9.06 25.41 -0.35
C LEU A 405 -10.39 25.78 -1.02
N SER A 406 -10.35 26.35 -2.22
CA SER A 406 -11.53 26.52 -3.06
C SER A 406 -12.13 25.17 -3.48
N TYR A 407 -11.33 24.10 -3.54
CA TYR A 407 -11.73 22.72 -3.84
C TYR A 407 -12.14 21.89 -2.61
N ALA A 408 -12.28 22.52 -1.44
CA ALA A 408 -12.70 21.85 -0.20
C ALA A 408 -14.21 21.49 -0.18
N GLU A 409 -14.71 20.87 -1.26
CA GLU A 409 -16.09 20.41 -1.33
C GLU A 409 -16.39 19.43 -0.18
N GLY A 410 -17.59 19.53 0.40
CA GLY A 410 -18.01 18.69 1.52
C GLY A 410 -17.39 19.02 2.89
N TRP A 411 -16.40 19.91 2.99
CA TRP A 411 -15.79 20.30 4.26
C TRP A 411 -16.75 21.14 5.12
N THR A 412 -16.61 21.03 6.44
CA THR A 412 -17.28 21.91 7.39
C THR A 412 -16.34 23.02 7.86
N TRP A 413 -16.79 24.27 7.76
CA TRP A 413 -16.08 25.45 8.24
C TRP A 413 -16.73 26.04 9.50
N PHE A 414 -15.92 26.54 10.42
CA PHE A 414 -16.35 27.03 11.73
C PHE A 414 -15.96 28.50 11.95
N ASP A 415 -16.76 29.24 12.73
CA ASP A 415 -16.40 30.58 13.21
C ASP A 415 -15.37 30.53 14.37
N GLU A 416 -14.85 31.70 14.76
CA GLU A 416 -13.90 31.85 15.88
C GLU A 416 -14.43 31.34 17.23
N ASP A 417 -15.76 31.27 17.39
CA ASP A 417 -16.42 30.76 18.60
C ASP A 417 -16.63 29.23 18.54
N GLY A 418 -16.21 28.57 17.45
CA GLY A 418 -16.33 27.13 17.21
C GLY A 418 -17.70 26.67 16.72
N ASN A 419 -18.55 27.58 16.24
CA ASN A 419 -19.86 27.21 15.66
C ASN A 419 -19.71 26.98 14.15
N ALA A 420 -20.35 25.93 13.63
CA ALA A 420 -20.41 25.71 12.20
C ALA A 420 -21.04 26.92 11.49
N LEU A 421 -20.40 27.40 10.42
CA LEU A 421 -20.90 28.51 9.62
C LEU A 421 -22.23 28.16 8.94
N SER A 422 -23.10 29.15 8.74
CA SER A 422 -24.29 28.96 7.90
C SER A 422 -23.90 28.90 6.42
N ASP A 423 -24.73 28.26 5.61
CA ASP A 423 -24.57 28.21 4.14
C ASP A 423 -24.34 29.61 3.53
N GLU A 424 -25.09 30.62 3.99
CA GLU A 424 -24.93 31.99 3.50
C GLU A 424 -23.61 32.65 3.92
N ALA A 425 -23.04 32.27 5.06
CA ALA A 425 -21.75 32.79 5.53
C ALA A 425 -20.60 32.11 4.78
N LEU A 426 -20.65 30.79 4.64
CA LEU A 426 -19.68 30.02 3.85
C LEU A 426 -19.63 30.49 2.39
N ALA A 427 -20.78 30.68 1.76
CA ALA A 427 -20.85 31.13 0.36
C ALA A 427 -20.29 32.55 0.13
N GLN A 428 -19.96 33.28 1.20
CA GLN A 428 -19.33 34.60 1.17
C GLN A 428 -17.85 34.57 1.56
N MET A 429 -17.33 33.45 2.05
CA MET A 429 -15.92 33.34 2.43
C MET A 429 -15.03 33.57 1.22
N THR A 430 -14.00 34.38 1.39
CA THR A 430 -12.92 34.49 0.40
C THR A 430 -11.92 33.35 0.56
N ASP A 431 -11.06 33.16 -0.44
CA ASP A 431 -9.98 32.17 -0.35
C ASP A 431 -9.02 32.51 0.79
N GLU A 432 -8.76 33.79 1.04
CA GLU A 432 -7.95 34.24 2.19
C GLU A 432 -8.62 33.89 3.53
N GLU A 433 -9.93 34.10 3.68
CA GLU A 433 -10.66 33.74 4.90
C GLU A 433 -10.69 32.23 5.14
N LYS A 434 -10.69 31.42 4.07
CA LYS A 434 -10.55 29.96 4.15
C LYS A 434 -9.13 29.56 4.58
N ALA A 435 -8.10 30.19 4.01
CA ALA A 435 -6.71 29.95 4.39
C ALA A 435 -6.45 30.30 5.85
N GLU A 436 -6.95 31.45 6.32
CA GLU A 436 -6.88 31.82 7.75
C GLU A 436 -7.62 30.79 8.62
N ALA A 437 -8.83 30.36 8.23
CA ALA A 437 -9.58 29.35 8.96
C ALA A 437 -8.87 27.98 8.99
N PHE A 438 -8.18 27.61 7.92
CA PHE A 438 -7.39 26.38 7.85
C PHE A 438 -6.22 26.43 8.82
N LEU A 439 -5.42 27.50 8.80
CA LEU A 439 -4.28 27.69 9.70
C LEU A 439 -4.70 27.69 11.17
N GLU A 440 -5.89 28.22 11.49
CA GLU A 440 -6.46 28.22 12.85
C GLU A 440 -7.16 26.90 13.22
N GLY A 441 -7.11 25.88 12.36
CA GLY A 441 -7.75 24.59 12.59
C GLY A 441 -9.29 24.63 12.59
N ARG A 442 -9.92 25.71 12.11
CA ARG A 442 -11.37 25.96 12.12
C ARG A 442 -12.11 25.27 10.98
N TYR A 443 -11.78 24.00 10.75
CA TYR A 443 -12.40 23.19 9.72
C TYR A 443 -12.51 21.73 10.16
N CYS A 444 -13.33 20.98 9.45
CA CYS A 444 -13.38 19.52 9.49
C CYS A 444 -13.47 19.04 8.04
N ALA A 445 -12.47 18.28 7.60
CA ALA A 445 -12.46 17.74 6.25
C ALA A 445 -13.69 16.85 6.04
N GLY A 446 -14.35 17.00 4.90
CA GLY A 446 -15.49 16.17 4.56
C GLY A 446 -15.05 14.71 4.48
N SER A 447 -15.83 13.80 5.07
CA SER A 447 -15.80 12.40 4.65
C SER A 447 -16.50 12.32 3.30
N GLU A 448 -15.86 12.83 2.26
CA GLU A 448 -16.37 12.58 0.92
C GLU A 448 -16.51 11.07 0.76
N LYS A 449 -17.60 10.66 0.13
CA LYS A 449 -17.69 9.34 -0.51
C LYS A 449 -16.73 9.26 -1.70
N GLY A 450 -15.51 9.78 -1.54
CA GLY A 450 -14.38 9.46 -2.39
C GLY A 450 -14.22 7.97 -2.30
N MET A 451 -14.16 7.33 -3.47
CA MET A 451 -14.10 5.90 -3.61
C MET A 451 -12.78 5.41 -3.02
N GLY A 452 -12.75 5.28 -1.69
CA GLY A 452 -11.66 4.67 -0.97
C GLY A 452 -11.44 3.31 -1.59
N MET A 453 -10.18 3.06 -1.96
CA MET A 453 -9.69 1.73 -2.23
C MET A 453 -10.22 0.82 -1.13
N THR A 454 -11.27 0.07 -1.44
CA THR A 454 -11.73 -1.02 -0.59
C THR A 454 -10.69 -2.11 -0.71
N GLY A 455 -9.55 -1.91 -0.05
CA GLY A 455 -8.78 -3.03 0.48
C GLY A 455 -9.74 -3.77 1.38
N GLY A 456 -10.17 -4.96 0.94
CA GLY A 456 -11.14 -5.77 1.64
C GLY A 456 -10.71 -5.91 3.10
N ASN A 457 -11.52 -5.36 4.00
CA ASN A 457 -11.42 -5.61 5.43
C ASN A 457 -12.44 -6.70 5.77
N PRO A 458 -12.06 -7.99 5.90
CA PRO A 458 -12.95 -8.99 6.44
C PRO A 458 -12.74 -9.08 7.97
N GLY A 459 -13.00 -8.01 8.72
CA GLY A 459 -12.74 -8.10 10.16
C GLY A 459 -12.95 -6.89 11.06
N GLY A 460 -13.70 -5.86 10.68
CA GLY A 460 -13.97 -4.72 11.56
C GLY A 460 -15.45 -4.40 11.65
N ARG A 461 -16.09 -4.63 12.81
CA ARG A 461 -17.50 -4.28 13.06
C ARG A 461 -17.72 -2.77 12.92
N GLY A 462 -18.20 -2.34 11.76
CA GLY A 462 -18.80 -1.03 11.56
C GLY A 462 -20.12 -0.91 12.32
N ALA A 463 -20.26 0.15 13.10
CA ALA A 463 -21.52 0.51 13.75
C ALA A 463 -22.56 0.90 12.70
N LEU A 464 -23.71 0.21 12.71
CA LEU A 464 -24.86 0.55 11.86
C LEU A 464 -25.60 1.76 12.44
N PRO A 465 -26.07 2.72 11.60
CA PRO A 465 -26.98 3.78 12.04
C PRO A 465 -28.37 3.24 12.36
N GLU A 466 -29.01 3.80 13.38
CA GLU A 466 -30.39 3.49 13.78
C GLU A 466 -31.39 3.88 12.68
N GLY A 467 -32.11 2.88 12.15
CA GLY A 467 -33.24 3.06 11.24
C GLY A 467 -34.30 1.98 11.47
N GLU A 468 -35.55 2.39 11.68
CA GLU A 468 -36.69 1.57 12.09
C GLU A 468 -36.94 0.34 11.20
N ALA A 469 -37.03 -0.85 11.80
CA ALA A 469 -37.42 -2.09 11.13
C ALA A 469 -38.96 -2.25 11.04
N PRO A 470 -39.53 -2.66 9.89
CA PRO A 470 -40.86 -3.22 9.83
C PRO A 470 -40.88 -4.76 9.95
N ASP A 471 -41.89 -5.25 10.68
CA ASP A 471 -42.18 -6.64 11.07
C ASP A 471 -42.04 -7.74 9.99
N GLY A 472 -41.41 -8.86 10.35
CA GLY A 472 -41.52 -10.14 9.61
C GLY A 472 -40.63 -11.27 10.16
N GLU A 473 -41.26 -12.34 10.63
CA GLU A 473 -40.72 -13.53 11.32
C GLU A 473 -39.38 -14.13 10.83
N LEU A 474 -38.42 -14.31 11.76
CA LEU A 474 -37.22 -15.15 11.61
C LEU A 474 -37.52 -16.61 12.01
N PRO A 475 -37.13 -17.63 11.23
CA PRO A 475 -37.16 -19.02 11.67
C PRO A 475 -35.93 -19.40 12.53
N GLU A 476 -36.20 -20.28 13.51
CA GLU A 476 -35.34 -20.74 14.61
C GLU A 476 -34.04 -21.46 14.18
N ILE A 477 -32.91 -21.08 14.78
CA ILE A 477 -31.64 -21.84 14.77
C ILE A 477 -31.60 -22.71 16.06
N PRO A 478 -31.33 -24.03 16.01
CA PRO A 478 -31.27 -24.87 17.20
C PRO A 478 -30.00 -24.62 18.02
N ALA A 479 -30.20 -24.58 19.34
CA ALA A 479 -29.21 -24.34 20.38
C ALA A 479 -28.15 -25.44 20.54
N GLU A 480 -26.91 -25.04 20.84
CA GLU A 480 -26.02 -25.78 21.75
C GLU A 480 -25.33 -24.81 22.75
N GLN A 481 -25.85 -24.85 23.98
CA GLN A 481 -25.27 -24.71 25.33
C GLN A 481 -24.00 -23.84 25.53
N GLU A 482 -24.14 -22.68 26.17
CA GLU A 482 -24.23 -22.39 27.62
C GLU A 482 -22.86 -22.23 28.32
N ASN A 483 -22.53 -20.96 28.62
CA ASN A 483 -22.05 -20.41 29.89
C ASN A 483 -21.88 -18.89 29.62
N GLY A 484 -22.69 -17.94 30.08
CA GLY A 484 -23.48 -17.86 31.30
C GLY A 484 -22.80 -16.89 32.25
N GLU A 485 -23.06 -15.57 32.12
CA GLU A 485 -23.33 -14.65 33.24
C GLU A 485 -23.66 -13.23 32.73
N GLU A 486 -24.76 -12.69 33.23
CA GLU A 486 -25.41 -11.42 32.90
C GLU A 486 -24.63 -10.21 33.45
N GLN A 487 -24.53 -9.12 32.67
CA GLN A 487 -24.24 -7.78 33.21
C GLN A 487 -25.45 -6.86 33.02
N THR A 488 -25.89 -6.28 34.12
CA THR A 488 -26.99 -5.34 34.27
C THR A 488 -26.63 -3.92 33.83
N GLU A 489 -27.56 -3.25 33.15
CA GLU A 489 -27.53 -1.84 32.76
C GLU A 489 -27.39 -0.87 33.97
N GLY A 490 -26.57 0.17 33.80
CA GLY A 490 -26.47 1.32 34.69
C GLY A 490 -25.98 2.56 33.94
N GLU A 491 -26.81 3.60 33.94
CA GLU A 491 -26.72 4.87 33.21
C GLU A 491 -25.40 5.64 33.43
N MET A 492 -24.82 6.19 32.35
CA MET A 492 -23.72 7.16 32.40
C MET A 492 -24.21 8.60 32.15
N THR A 493 -24.03 9.47 33.16
CA THR A 493 -24.10 10.92 33.04
C THR A 493 -22.72 11.49 32.69
N GLY A 494 -22.69 12.45 31.77
CA GLY A 494 -21.49 12.86 31.04
C GLY A 494 -20.41 13.64 31.81
N GLU A 495 -19.20 13.56 31.24
CA GLU A 495 -18.12 14.56 31.16
C GLU A 495 -17.03 13.98 30.21
N ARG A 496 -16.66 14.73 29.15
CA ARG A 496 -15.46 14.53 28.28
C ARG A 496 -14.40 15.58 28.69
N PRO A 497 -13.07 15.36 28.56
CA PRO A 497 -12.37 15.48 27.25
C PRO A 497 -11.08 14.63 27.05
N GLY A 498 -10.66 14.47 25.79
CA GLY A 498 -9.31 14.02 25.37
C GLY A 498 -9.24 12.60 24.83
N GLN A 499 -9.43 12.42 23.52
CA GLN A 499 -9.46 11.13 22.84
C GLN A 499 -8.04 10.61 22.58
N LYS A 500 -7.34 10.22 23.66
CA LYS A 500 -6.43 9.07 23.60
C LYS A 500 -7.31 7.82 23.53
N GLY A 501 -7.10 6.95 22.54
CA GLY A 501 -7.76 5.65 22.46
C GLY A 501 -7.57 4.89 23.78
N GLY A 502 -8.60 4.92 24.63
CA GLY A 502 -8.54 4.31 25.96
C GLY A 502 -8.60 2.81 25.85
N LEU A 503 -7.45 2.14 25.94
CA LEU A 503 -7.36 0.75 26.36
C LEU A 503 -8.07 0.63 27.72
N GLY A 504 -9.18 -0.12 27.73
CA GLY A 504 -9.96 -0.36 28.93
C GLY A 504 -9.09 -0.93 30.05
N LYS A 505 -9.00 -0.19 31.15
CA LYS A 505 -8.51 -0.70 32.44
C LYS A 505 -9.52 -1.73 32.95
N ASP A 506 -9.40 -2.98 32.52
CA ASP A 506 -9.89 -4.16 33.23
C ASP A 506 -9.40 -5.44 32.52
N MET A 507 -8.08 -5.58 32.37
CA MET A 507 -7.44 -6.88 32.12
C MET A 507 -6.40 -7.10 33.21
N ALA A 508 -6.71 -8.01 34.11
CA ALA A 508 -5.81 -8.44 35.16
C ALA A 508 -4.55 -9.07 34.54
N ALA A 509 -3.40 -8.77 35.14
CA ALA A 509 -2.09 -9.32 34.79
C ALA A 509 -2.13 -10.82 34.44
N GLY A 510 -1.95 -11.13 33.16
CA GLY A 510 -1.89 -12.48 32.61
C GLY A 510 -2.34 -12.49 31.15
N GLU A 511 -1.38 -12.64 30.24
CA GLU A 511 -1.55 -12.82 28.78
C GLU A 511 -1.97 -11.57 27.98
N MET A 512 -1.04 -10.61 27.86
CA MET A 512 -0.92 -9.85 26.60
C MET A 512 -0.14 -10.78 25.67
N ALA A 513 -0.79 -11.44 24.72
CA ALA A 513 -0.07 -12.17 23.69
C ALA A 513 0.69 -11.14 22.83
N VAL A 514 2.02 -11.18 22.91
CA VAL A 514 2.90 -10.37 22.06
C VAL A 514 3.05 -11.08 20.73
N GLY A 515 2.81 -10.37 19.62
CA GLY A 515 3.01 -10.81 18.24
C GLY A 515 2.09 -11.94 17.79
N THR A 516 1.05 -11.63 17.00
CA THR A 516 0.53 -12.60 16.03
C THR A 516 0.54 -11.96 14.65
N PRO A 517 0.63 -12.76 13.56
CA PRO A 517 0.51 -12.23 12.19
C PRO A 517 -0.74 -11.37 11.99
N ASP A 518 -1.83 -11.67 12.71
CA ASP A 518 -3.14 -11.02 12.58
C ASP A 518 -3.34 -9.78 13.47
N ALA A 519 -2.66 -9.69 14.62
CA ALA A 519 -3.06 -8.77 15.71
C ALA A 519 -2.31 -7.43 15.74
N GLY A 520 -1.50 -7.11 14.73
CA GLY A 520 -0.96 -5.75 14.60
C GLY A 520 -0.06 -5.28 15.74
N THR A 521 0.49 -6.16 16.59
CA THR A 521 1.13 -5.69 17.82
C THR A 521 2.53 -5.19 17.54
N THR A 522 2.69 -3.88 17.41
CA THR A 522 3.91 -3.22 17.88
C THR A 522 3.94 -3.36 19.41
N GLN A 523 5.12 -3.36 20.04
CA GLN A 523 5.17 -2.98 21.45
C GLN A 523 4.41 -1.66 21.58
N ALA A 524 3.29 -1.67 22.32
CA ALA A 524 2.41 -0.52 22.33
C ALA A 524 3.23 0.69 22.78
N ALA A 525 3.03 1.85 22.16
CA ALA A 525 3.65 3.12 22.54
C ALA A 525 3.27 3.59 23.97
N GLY A 526 2.67 2.73 24.80
CA GLY A 526 2.45 2.93 26.23
C GLY A 526 2.98 1.78 27.11
N SER A 527 3.81 0.88 26.57
CA SER A 527 4.51 -0.13 27.37
C SER A 527 5.56 0.54 28.26
N THR A 528 5.66 0.11 29.52
CA THR A 528 6.69 0.58 30.47
C THR A 528 7.92 -0.33 30.51
N VAL A 529 7.99 -1.32 29.61
CA VAL A 529 9.09 -2.29 29.48
C VAL A 529 9.45 -2.44 28.00
N ASP A 530 10.71 -2.75 27.73
CA ASP A 530 11.31 -2.85 26.39
C ASP A 530 11.16 -4.22 25.74
N SER A 531 10.87 -5.26 26.52
CA SER A 531 10.58 -6.60 26.02
C SER A 531 9.82 -7.41 27.06
N GLN A 532 8.84 -8.17 26.61
CA GLN A 532 8.19 -9.21 27.41
C GLN A 532 8.67 -10.62 27.04
N ASN A 533 9.30 -10.80 25.87
CA ASN A 533 9.74 -12.11 25.38
C ASN A 533 11.14 -12.50 25.88
N TYR A 534 12.00 -11.53 26.21
CA TYR A 534 13.37 -11.80 26.63
C TYR A 534 13.60 -11.48 28.11
N ASP A 535 14.12 -12.47 28.85
CA ASP A 535 14.46 -12.32 30.27
C ASP A 535 15.73 -11.48 30.48
N SER A 536 16.55 -11.32 29.43
CA SER A 536 17.81 -10.57 29.47
C SER A 536 18.20 -9.96 28.13
N TYR A 537 19.03 -8.90 28.19
CA TYR A 537 19.61 -8.27 27.01
C TYR A 537 20.46 -9.25 26.17
N GLU A 538 21.26 -10.10 26.82
CA GLU A 538 22.11 -11.09 26.14
C GLU A 538 21.28 -12.09 25.32
N GLU A 539 20.13 -12.52 25.84
CA GLU A 539 19.21 -13.41 25.13
C GLU A 539 18.59 -12.74 23.90
N MET A 540 18.14 -11.49 24.05
CA MET A 540 17.59 -10.68 22.96
C MET A 540 18.63 -10.50 21.83
N VAL A 541 19.85 -10.06 22.16
CA VAL A 541 20.92 -9.86 21.15
C VAL A 541 21.31 -11.18 20.47
N SER A 542 21.32 -12.30 21.21
CA SER A 542 21.58 -13.62 20.61
C SER A 542 20.48 -14.01 19.61
N SER A 543 19.21 -13.69 19.89
CA SER A 543 18.10 -13.97 18.97
C SER A 543 18.23 -13.15 17.69
N TYR A 544 18.49 -11.83 17.80
CA TYR A 544 18.78 -10.97 16.64
C TYR A 544 19.92 -11.53 15.78
N ALA A 545 21.02 -11.94 16.41
CA ALA A 545 22.18 -12.47 15.70
C ALA A 545 21.88 -13.78 14.95
N ASP A 546 21.13 -14.69 15.57
CA ASP A 546 20.77 -15.98 14.97
C ASP A 546 19.79 -15.80 13.79
N ASP A 547 18.79 -14.91 13.92
CA ASP A 547 17.82 -14.63 12.87
C ASP A 547 18.45 -13.91 11.66
N ILE A 548 19.23 -12.85 11.91
CA ILE A 548 19.91 -12.10 10.86
C ILE A 548 20.90 -12.99 10.10
N ALA A 549 21.62 -13.88 10.79
CA ALA A 549 22.50 -14.84 10.13
C ALA A 549 21.74 -15.80 9.20
N GLN A 550 20.50 -16.16 9.53
CA GLN A 550 19.65 -16.98 8.66
C GLN A 550 19.14 -16.19 7.44
N ILE A 551 18.81 -14.91 7.59
CA ILE A 551 18.42 -14.05 6.46
C ILE A 551 19.61 -13.81 5.51
N GLN A 552 20.80 -13.54 6.06
CA GLN A 552 22.04 -13.36 5.31
C GLN A 552 22.50 -14.63 4.58
N ALA A 553 22.12 -15.82 5.06
CA ALA A 553 22.40 -17.08 4.37
C ALA A 553 21.66 -17.19 3.03
N GLY A 554 20.61 -16.39 2.84
CA GLY A 554 19.78 -16.36 1.66
C GLY A 554 18.73 -17.47 1.64
N ASP A 555 17.78 -17.33 0.74
CA ASP A 555 16.71 -18.29 0.52
C ASP A 555 17.15 -19.49 -0.36
N ALA A 556 16.18 -20.26 -0.87
CA ALA A 556 16.45 -21.40 -1.73
C ALA A 556 17.14 -21.04 -3.07
N TYR A 557 17.06 -19.78 -3.49
CA TYR A 557 17.65 -19.23 -4.70
C TYR A 557 18.96 -18.48 -4.41
N GLY A 558 19.31 -18.31 -3.14
CA GLY A 558 20.50 -17.60 -2.68
C GLY A 558 20.30 -16.09 -2.53
N ASN A 559 19.06 -15.63 -2.59
CA ASN A 559 18.71 -14.22 -2.47
C ASN A 559 18.52 -13.85 -0.99
N ASN A 560 18.96 -12.65 -0.63
CA ASN A 560 18.63 -12.05 0.67
C ASN A 560 17.22 -11.44 0.57
N ILE A 561 16.25 -12.02 1.29
CA ILE A 561 14.84 -11.63 1.18
C ILE A 561 14.56 -10.19 1.65
N LEU A 562 15.36 -9.64 2.58
CA LEU A 562 15.27 -8.23 2.97
C LEU A 562 15.73 -7.33 1.83
N SER A 563 16.81 -7.71 1.14
CA SER A 563 17.30 -6.96 -0.02
C SER A 563 16.30 -6.98 -1.19
N LEU A 564 15.59 -8.10 -1.40
CA LEU A 564 14.52 -8.21 -2.39
C LEU A 564 13.34 -7.28 -2.12
N TYR A 565 13.12 -6.90 -0.85
CA TYR A 565 12.01 -6.07 -0.40
C TYR A 565 12.43 -4.61 -0.11
N ASN A 566 13.62 -4.22 -0.57
CA ASN A 566 14.06 -2.83 -0.53
C ASN A 566 13.95 -2.22 -1.93
N PRO A 567 12.98 -1.32 -2.19
CA PRO A 567 12.80 -0.77 -3.53
C PRO A 567 14.04 0.02 -3.98
N LEU A 568 14.74 0.68 -3.06
CA LEU A 568 15.94 1.50 -3.31
C LEU A 568 17.09 0.74 -3.98
N ASN A 569 17.09 -0.60 -3.92
CA ASN A 569 18.06 -1.43 -4.64
C ASN A 569 17.79 -1.52 -6.14
N TYR A 570 16.59 -1.18 -6.60
CA TYR A 570 16.12 -1.50 -7.94
C TYR A 570 15.82 -0.28 -8.83
N ILE A 571 15.54 0.88 -8.25
CA ILE A 571 15.29 2.11 -9.02
C ILE A 571 16.57 2.57 -9.68
N GLY A 572 16.52 2.79 -10.98
CA GLY A 572 17.70 3.13 -11.79
C GLY A 572 18.70 1.97 -11.97
N ASP A 573 18.36 0.74 -11.53
CA ASP A 573 19.19 -0.43 -11.80
C ASP A 573 19.11 -0.83 -13.28
N GLU A 574 20.25 -1.24 -13.86
CA GLU A 574 20.34 -1.55 -15.30
C GLU A 574 19.53 -2.79 -15.72
N GLU A 575 19.15 -3.65 -14.78
CA GLU A 575 18.33 -4.85 -15.03
C GLU A 575 16.83 -4.62 -14.75
N THR A 576 16.45 -3.41 -14.36
CA THR A 576 15.07 -2.96 -14.12
C THR A 576 14.61 -1.99 -15.21
N GLU A 577 13.31 -1.96 -15.48
CA GLU A 577 12.67 -0.91 -16.28
C GLU A 577 11.98 0.12 -15.38
N ASP A 578 12.53 1.33 -15.25
CA ASP A 578 11.91 2.37 -14.42
C ASP A 578 10.53 2.79 -14.92
N ALA A 579 9.62 3.07 -13.99
CA ALA A 579 8.33 3.68 -14.31
C ALA A 579 8.53 5.06 -14.95
N ALA A 580 7.58 5.49 -15.78
CA ALA A 580 7.61 6.84 -16.35
C ALA A 580 7.33 7.91 -15.27
N TRP A 581 6.47 7.59 -14.32
CA TRP A 581 6.07 8.49 -13.25
C TRP A 581 5.64 7.77 -11.98
N THR A 582 5.76 8.43 -10.84
CA THR A 582 5.26 7.96 -9.55
C THR A 582 4.71 9.08 -8.68
N ARG A 583 3.68 8.78 -7.89
CA ARG A 583 3.15 9.68 -6.87
C ARG A 583 3.10 8.96 -5.53
N ILE A 584 3.62 9.59 -4.48
CA ILE A 584 3.63 9.08 -3.13
C ILE A 584 2.74 9.97 -2.28
N VAL A 585 1.64 9.43 -1.77
CA VAL A 585 0.66 10.19 -1.00
C VAL A 585 0.71 9.73 0.46
N MET A 586 0.98 10.63 1.40
CA MET A 586 1.07 10.32 2.81
C MET A 586 0.34 11.35 3.65
N GLY A 587 -0.20 10.92 4.79
CA GLY A 587 -0.77 11.84 5.76
C GLY A 587 0.35 12.52 6.53
N ALA A 588 0.43 13.85 6.53
CA ALA A 588 1.45 14.58 7.26
C ALA A 588 1.35 14.38 8.79
N ALA A 589 0.22 13.89 9.30
CA ALA A 589 0.01 13.55 10.70
C ALA A 589 0.02 12.03 10.98
N GLU A 590 0.34 11.18 10.00
CA GLU A 590 0.38 9.73 10.20
C GLU A 590 1.58 9.27 11.04
N GLY A 591 1.44 8.19 11.81
CA GLY A 591 2.51 7.66 12.67
C GLY A 591 3.13 6.34 12.20
N ASP A 592 2.59 5.75 11.12
CA ASP A 592 2.91 4.40 10.69
C ASP A 592 4.22 4.31 9.89
N MET A 593 4.64 5.41 9.26
CA MET A 593 5.90 5.50 8.51
C MET A 593 6.50 6.91 8.61
N PRO A 594 7.83 7.06 8.75
CA PRO A 594 8.46 8.39 8.79
C PRO A 594 8.43 9.03 7.39
N MET A 595 8.22 10.34 7.34
CA MET A 595 8.15 11.09 6.06
C MET A 595 9.46 10.97 5.27
N PHE A 596 10.59 10.82 5.96
CA PHE A 596 11.90 10.60 5.37
C PHE A 596 11.99 9.41 4.41
N THR A 597 11.17 8.36 4.62
CA THR A 597 11.17 7.22 3.71
C THR A 597 10.54 7.58 2.37
N SER A 598 9.44 8.33 2.35
CA SER A 598 8.91 8.88 1.10
C SER A 598 9.89 9.83 0.42
N LEU A 599 10.59 10.68 1.18
CA LEU A 599 11.62 11.57 0.64
C LEU A 599 12.75 10.78 -0.02
N ASN A 600 13.23 9.72 0.62
CA ASN A 600 14.25 8.83 0.05
C ASN A 600 13.79 8.14 -1.23
N LEU A 601 12.52 7.69 -1.28
CA LEU A 601 11.94 7.16 -2.52
C LEU A 601 11.91 8.25 -3.61
N GLN A 602 11.38 9.44 -3.36
CA GLN A 602 11.37 10.50 -4.36
C GLN A 602 12.77 10.85 -4.87
N ILE A 603 13.75 11.02 -3.97
CA ILE A 603 15.15 11.29 -4.37
C ILE A 603 15.67 10.19 -5.30
N ALA A 604 15.44 8.91 -4.98
CA ALA A 604 15.90 7.81 -5.81
C ALA A 604 15.25 7.79 -7.21
N TRP A 605 13.94 8.06 -7.29
CA TRP A 605 13.21 8.08 -8.56
C TRP A 605 13.61 9.26 -9.44
N LEU A 606 13.71 10.46 -8.86
CA LEU A 606 14.19 11.64 -9.57
C LEU A 606 15.62 11.43 -10.09
N ASN A 607 16.49 10.78 -9.31
CA ASN A 607 17.86 10.48 -9.73
C ASN A 607 17.93 9.39 -10.82
N ALA A 608 16.95 8.48 -10.89
CA ALA A 608 16.80 7.56 -12.02
C ALA A 608 16.16 8.20 -13.25
N GLY A 609 15.63 9.42 -13.13
CA GLY A 609 14.96 10.14 -14.21
C GLY A 609 13.48 9.80 -14.34
N THR A 610 12.89 9.15 -13.33
CA THR A 610 11.43 9.02 -13.19
C THR A 610 10.86 10.30 -12.61
N ASP A 611 9.76 10.75 -13.19
CA ASP A 611 8.98 11.86 -12.64
C ASP A 611 8.34 11.43 -11.32
N CYS A 612 8.60 12.15 -10.22
CA CYS A 612 8.13 11.74 -8.91
C CYS A 612 7.62 12.92 -8.08
N GLU A 613 6.38 12.79 -7.62
CA GLU A 613 5.72 13.74 -6.73
C GLU A 613 5.47 13.11 -5.36
N ILE A 614 5.75 13.89 -4.30
CA ILE A 614 5.30 13.59 -2.94
C ILE A 614 4.14 14.52 -2.60
N GLU A 615 3.09 13.95 -2.04
CA GLU A 615 1.97 14.69 -1.45
C GLU A 615 1.87 14.35 0.03
N TRP A 616 2.27 15.28 0.88
CA TRP A 616 2.09 15.22 2.33
C TRP A 616 0.84 15.99 2.73
N GLN A 617 -0.23 15.24 2.93
CA GLN A 617 -1.55 15.79 3.21
C GLN A 617 -1.67 16.29 4.64
N TRP A 618 -1.81 17.61 4.81
CA TRP A 618 -2.00 18.25 6.11
C TRP A 618 -3.24 17.74 6.83
N ASP A 619 -3.08 17.44 8.13
CA ASP A 619 -4.04 16.73 8.98
C ASP A 619 -4.51 15.35 8.45
N GLY A 620 -3.89 14.88 7.36
CA GLY A 620 -4.10 13.55 6.81
C GLY A 620 -3.53 12.49 7.74
N GLY A 621 -4.33 11.43 7.96
CA GLY A 621 -3.89 10.24 8.68
C GLY A 621 -3.31 9.17 7.74
N HIS A 622 -3.13 7.96 8.28
CA HIS A 622 -2.62 6.82 7.51
C HIS A 622 -3.57 6.44 6.37
N VAL A 623 -3.03 6.26 5.16
CA VAL A 623 -3.76 6.06 3.89
C VAL A 623 -4.80 7.16 3.70
N PRO A 624 -4.36 8.41 3.50
CA PRO A 624 -5.27 9.53 3.45
C PRO A 624 -6.14 9.46 2.18
N SER A 625 -7.30 10.11 2.25
CA SER A 625 -8.22 10.17 1.11
C SER A 625 -7.72 11.14 0.03
N GLU A 626 -8.30 11.07 -1.15
CA GLU A 626 -8.12 12.13 -2.14
C GLU A 626 -8.69 13.45 -1.60
N THR A 627 -8.00 14.57 -1.81
CA THR A 627 -8.40 15.88 -1.27
C THR A 627 -8.24 16.99 -2.30
N LEU A 628 -8.97 18.08 -2.13
CA LEU A 628 -8.79 19.35 -2.87
C LEU A 628 -8.62 19.18 -4.40
N SER A 629 -9.47 18.35 -5.02
CA SER A 629 -9.46 17.94 -6.44
C SER A 629 -8.35 17.00 -6.93
N HIS A 630 -7.35 16.71 -6.09
CA HIS A 630 -6.30 15.73 -6.36
C HIS A 630 -6.83 14.29 -6.29
N SER A 631 -7.62 13.89 -7.28
CA SER A 631 -8.11 12.52 -7.42
C SER A 631 -7.11 11.59 -8.12
N PHE A 632 -7.25 10.28 -7.88
CA PHE A 632 -6.49 9.25 -8.59
C PHE A 632 -6.71 9.36 -10.10
N ALA A 633 -7.95 9.51 -10.54
CA ALA A 633 -8.31 9.59 -11.96
C ALA A 633 -7.72 10.84 -12.63
N LEU A 634 -7.79 12.00 -11.96
CA LEU A 634 -7.19 13.23 -12.49
C LEU A 634 -5.69 13.07 -12.72
N TYR A 635 -4.98 12.47 -11.75
CA TYR A 635 -3.54 12.24 -11.88
C TYR A 635 -3.21 11.29 -13.03
N VAL A 636 -3.87 10.12 -13.10
CA VAL A 636 -3.67 9.17 -14.20
C VAL A 636 -3.95 9.84 -15.56
N ASP A 637 -5.00 10.66 -15.65
CA ASP A 637 -5.36 11.38 -16.86
C ASP A 637 -4.30 12.43 -17.25
N HIS A 638 -3.76 13.17 -16.28
CA HIS A 638 -2.64 14.12 -16.48
C HIS A 638 -1.43 13.40 -17.07
N MET A 639 -0.98 12.31 -16.42
CA MET A 639 0.19 11.57 -16.86
C MET A 639 -0.05 10.90 -18.21
N TYR A 640 -1.27 10.45 -18.49
CA TYR A 640 -1.60 9.89 -19.80
C TYR A 640 -1.57 10.97 -20.88
N GLY A 641 -2.12 12.15 -20.58
CA GLY A 641 -2.04 13.31 -21.47
C GLY A 641 -0.60 13.65 -21.81
N GLU A 642 0.25 13.78 -20.81
CA GLU A 642 1.65 14.15 -20.97
C GLU A 642 2.45 13.07 -21.72
N TYR A 643 2.51 11.85 -21.19
CA TYR A 643 3.44 10.82 -21.65
C TYR A 643 2.91 10.01 -22.84
N ALA A 644 1.59 9.82 -22.96
CA ALA A 644 1.02 9.05 -24.07
C ALA A 644 0.62 9.93 -25.27
N GLN A 645 0.19 11.18 -25.02
CA GLN A 645 -0.37 12.04 -26.06
C GLN A 645 0.40 13.34 -26.30
N GLY A 646 1.24 13.79 -25.36
CA GLY A 646 1.89 15.10 -25.39
C GLY A 646 0.91 16.26 -25.31
N VAL A 647 -0.20 16.09 -24.56
CA VAL A 647 -1.22 17.12 -24.33
C VAL A 647 -1.43 17.34 -22.84
N GLU A 648 -1.59 18.59 -22.45
CA GLU A 648 -1.93 18.97 -21.07
C GLU A 648 -3.43 18.70 -20.83
N VAL A 649 -3.75 18.10 -19.69
CA VAL A 649 -5.13 17.93 -19.22
C VAL A 649 -5.45 19.08 -18.28
N GLU A 650 -6.61 19.73 -18.50
CA GLU A 650 -7.03 20.85 -17.65
C GLU A 650 -7.64 20.33 -16.35
N THR A 651 -7.12 20.79 -15.21
CA THR A 651 -7.78 20.60 -13.92
C THR A 651 -9.16 21.27 -13.92
N PRO A 652 -10.23 20.56 -13.55
CA PRO A 652 -11.57 21.15 -13.41
C PRO A 652 -11.55 22.37 -12.49
N GLN A 653 -12.34 23.40 -12.82
CA GLN A 653 -12.43 24.59 -11.97
C GLN A 653 -13.24 24.28 -10.69
N PRO A 654 -12.87 24.86 -9.53
CA PRO A 654 -13.59 24.61 -8.29
C PRO A 654 -15.02 25.17 -8.39
N GLU A 655 -15.99 24.42 -7.91
CA GLU A 655 -17.34 24.96 -7.71
C GLU A 655 -17.40 25.73 -6.39
N VAL A 656 -18.12 26.85 -6.38
CA VAL A 656 -18.32 27.61 -5.13
C VAL A 656 -19.13 26.75 -4.17
N GLN A 657 -18.54 26.41 -3.04
CA GLN A 657 -19.22 25.67 -1.98
C GLN A 657 -20.39 26.50 -1.42
N THR A 658 -21.62 26.13 -1.74
CA THR A 658 -22.83 26.83 -1.26
C THR A 658 -23.48 26.20 -0.05
N THR A 659 -23.02 25.02 0.35
CA THR A 659 -23.56 24.28 1.50
C THR A 659 -22.41 23.83 2.37
N ASN A 660 -22.50 24.15 3.66
CA ASN A 660 -21.49 23.76 4.63
C ASN A 660 -21.63 22.26 4.96
N GLY A 661 -20.52 21.61 5.30
CA GLY A 661 -20.55 20.21 5.74
C GLY A 661 -21.32 20.05 7.06
N THR A 662 -21.52 18.80 7.50
CA THR A 662 -22.37 18.48 8.65
C THR A 662 -21.63 18.21 9.97
N ALA A 663 -20.31 18.44 10.05
CA ALA A 663 -19.57 18.21 11.28
C ALA A 663 -20.03 19.13 12.41
N GLU A 664 -20.04 18.61 13.64
CA GLU A 664 -20.48 19.37 14.83
C GLU A 664 -19.33 20.15 15.49
N GLU A 665 -18.09 19.71 15.28
CA GLU A 665 -16.88 20.28 15.88
C GLU A 665 -15.73 20.27 14.85
N ALA A 666 -14.83 21.24 14.96
CA ALA A 666 -13.63 21.31 14.14
C ALA A 666 -12.64 20.21 14.52
N THR A 667 -11.91 19.69 13.52
CA THR A 667 -10.89 18.64 13.70
C THR A 667 -9.52 19.05 13.19
N GLY A 668 -9.43 20.18 12.49
CA GLY A 668 -8.15 20.71 12.02
C GLY A 668 -7.21 21.04 13.17
N THR A 669 -5.91 20.90 12.91
CA THR A 669 -4.87 21.31 13.85
C THR A 669 -4.66 22.82 13.75
N ASP A 670 -4.68 23.52 14.87
CA ASP A 670 -4.30 24.93 14.90
C ASP A 670 -2.78 25.06 14.80
N ILE A 671 -2.32 25.58 13.67
CA ILE A 671 -0.91 25.80 13.32
C ILE A 671 -0.56 27.29 13.20
N SER A 672 -1.54 28.16 13.45
CA SER A 672 -1.43 29.61 13.26
C SER A 672 -0.41 30.29 14.19
N GLU A 673 -0.07 29.67 15.33
CA GLU A 673 0.89 30.24 16.29
C GLU A 673 2.36 30.16 15.82
N TRP A 674 2.68 29.20 14.95
CA TRP A 674 4.07 28.93 14.53
C TRP A 674 4.29 29.06 13.02
N VAL A 675 3.25 28.91 12.19
CA VAL A 675 3.34 29.24 10.76
C VAL A 675 3.45 30.75 10.56
N GLN A 676 4.48 31.19 9.85
CA GLN A 676 4.62 32.56 9.38
C GLN A 676 3.78 32.75 8.12
N ALA A 677 2.67 33.45 8.26
CA ALA A 677 1.67 33.66 7.21
C ALA A 677 1.26 35.14 7.06
N GLU A 678 2.20 36.08 7.23
CA GLU A 678 1.94 37.51 6.99
C GLU A 678 1.54 37.78 5.52
N ASP A 679 2.04 36.94 4.61
CA ASP A 679 1.62 36.81 3.21
C ASP A 679 1.19 35.35 2.98
N LEU A 680 -0.09 35.12 2.72
CA LEU A 680 -0.64 33.77 2.51
C LEU A 680 -0.14 33.10 1.23
N SER A 681 0.54 33.84 0.35
CA SER A 681 1.17 33.29 -0.86
C SER A 681 2.64 32.89 -0.68
N ASP A 682 3.19 33.09 0.53
CA ASP A 682 4.58 32.80 0.87
C ASP A 682 4.69 32.42 2.36
N VAL A 683 4.13 31.25 2.71
CA VAL A 683 4.19 30.75 4.08
C VAL A 683 5.53 30.10 4.40
N SER A 684 5.92 30.13 5.68
CA SER A 684 7.11 29.44 6.16
C SER A 684 6.99 29.02 7.62
N PHE A 685 7.77 28.03 8.03
CA PHE A 685 7.90 27.58 9.42
C PHE A 685 9.29 26.95 9.62
N THR A 686 9.66 26.69 10.87
CA THR A 686 10.98 26.09 11.16
C THR A 686 10.95 24.57 11.02
N LEU A 687 12.13 23.97 10.87
CA LEU A 687 12.27 22.51 10.92
C LEU A 687 11.77 21.94 12.26
N ALA A 688 12.03 22.65 13.37
CA ALA A 688 11.57 22.23 14.69
C ALA A 688 10.03 22.17 14.77
N ASP A 689 9.33 23.16 14.19
CA ASP A 689 7.87 23.17 14.14
C ASP A 689 7.33 22.02 13.27
N ALA A 690 7.93 21.79 12.11
CA ALA A 690 7.54 20.71 11.21
C ALA A 690 7.69 19.33 11.86
N VAL A 691 8.82 19.10 12.53
CA VAL A 691 9.09 17.84 13.23
C VAL A 691 8.14 17.69 14.43
N SER A 692 7.90 18.75 15.23
CA SER A 692 6.96 18.70 16.34
C SER A 692 5.52 18.41 15.91
N TYR A 693 5.07 19.01 14.79
CA TYR A 693 3.79 18.67 14.18
C TYR A 693 3.73 17.18 13.82
N ARG A 694 4.79 16.67 13.18
CA ARG A 694 4.89 15.25 12.79
C ARG A 694 4.84 14.32 13.99
N THR A 695 5.68 14.53 15.00
CA THR A 695 5.83 13.63 16.14
C THR A 695 4.61 13.61 17.06
N ASN A 696 3.72 14.62 16.98
CA ASN A 696 2.43 14.59 17.66
C ASN A 696 1.53 13.43 17.15
N GLY A 697 1.72 12.99 15.90
CA GLY A 697 1.06 11.83 15.30
C GLY A 697 1.76 10.48 15.53
N ALA A 698 2.90 10.46 16.24
CA ALA A 698 3.70 9.25 16.46
C ALA A 698 2.89 8.10 17.10
N SER A 699 2.93 6.92 16.47
CA SER A 699 2.15 5.75 16.91
C SER A 699 3.00 4.53 17.28
N LYS A 700 4.26 4.48 16.82
CA LYS A 700 5.19 3.36 17.03
C LYS A 700 6.13 3.58 18.23
N ALA A 701 6.53 2.48 18.88
CA ALA A 701 7.62 2.45 19.86
C ALA A 701 8.99 2.35 19.15
N MET A 702 10.08 2.22 19.91
CA MET A 702 11.43 2.10 19.36
C MET A 702 12.10 0.78 19.77
N PRO A 703 12.56 -0.07 18.83
CA PRO A 703 12.41 0.02 17.38
C PRO A 703 10.94 -0.12 16.93
N GLY A 704 10.62 0.40 15.74
CA GLY A 704 9.25 0.53 15.24
C GLY A 704 8.82 -0.48 14.18
N PHE A 705 9.78 -1.15 13.52
CA PHE A 705 9.54 -2.13 12.46
C PHE A 705 10.16 -3.49 12.78
N ASP A 706 11.48 -3.57 13.02
CA ASP A 706 12.09 -4.77 13.59
C ASP A 706 11.95 -4.76 15.11
N VAL A 707 10.73 -5.05 15.56
CA VAL A 707 10.33 -4.89 16.96
C VAL A 707 10.97 -5.98 17.79
N ILE A 708 11.50 -5.62 18.96
CA ILE A 708 12.20 -6.56 19.85
C ILE A 708 11.36 -7.83 20.12
N ASP A 709 10.05 -7.71 20.33
CA ASP A 709 9.18 -8.85 20.58
C ASP A 709 8.48 -9.42 19.32
N TYR A 710 9.00 -9.16 18.13
CA TYR A 710 8.41 -9.44 16.81
C TYR A 710 7.09 -8.69 16.54
N GLY A 711 7.18 -7.70 15.66
CA GLY A 711 6.10 -6.87 15.15
C GLY A 711 5.59 -7.34 13.79
N GLN A 712 4.70 -6.55 13.18
CA GLN A 712 4.03 -6.92 11.93
C GLN A 712 5.02 -7.18 10.78
N GLU A 713 6.06 -6.38 10.67
CA GLU A 713 7.05 -6.46 9.60
C GLU A 713 8.00 -7.66 9.77
N ASP A 714 8.25 -8.13 11.00
CA ASP A 714 9.13 -9.28 11.27
C ASP A 714 8.60 -10.60 10.70
N TYR A 715 7.27 -10.75 10.66
CA TYR A 715 6.60 -11.89 10.05
C TYR A 715 6.73 -11.91 8.52
N VAL A 716 7.06 -10.77 7.88
CA VAL A 716 7.29 -10.73 6.42
C VAL A 716 8.56 -11.51 6.07
N PHE A 717 9.53 -11.51 6.98
CA PHE A 717 10.83 -12.14 6.81
C PHE A 717 10.92 -13.49 7.52
N GLY A 718 9.78 -14.16 7.72
CA GLY A 718 9.70 -15.54 8.15
C GLY A 718 10.43 -16.53 7.22
N SER A 719 10.33 -17.80 7.55
CA SER A 719 10.80 -18.92 6.74
C SER A 719 9.82 -20.08 6.85
N SER A 720 9.95 -21.07 5.95
CA SER A 720 9.16 -22.31 6.00
C SER A 720 9.11 -23.05 7.36
N THR A 721 10.01 -22.76 8.29
CA THR A 721 10.04 -23.37 9.63
C THR A 721 9.97 -22.38 10.81
N GLN A 722 9.98 -21.07 10.56
CA GLN A 722 9.98 -20.03 11.60
C GLN A 722 9.18 -18.83 11.10
N ASP A 723 8.10 -18.50 11.81
CA ASP A 723 7.07 -17.51 11.41
C ASP A 723 7.59 -16.07 11.33
N ALA A 724 8.45 -15.67 12.26
CA ALA A 724 9.03 -14.33 12.33
C ALA A 724 10.53 -14.41 12.64
N ARG A 725 11.28 -13.47 12.08
CA ARG A 725 12.72 -13.34 12.28
C ARG A 725 13.09 -11.87 12.36
N HIS A 726 14.03 -11.52 13.23
CA HIS A 726 14.69 -10.22 13.19
C HIS A 726 15.53 -10.10 11.91
N TRP A 727 15.64 -8.89 11.37
CA TRP A 727 16.21 -8.65 10.04
C TRP A 727 17.09 -7.39 9.94
N ASN A 728 17.02 -6.50 10.92
CA ASN A 728 17.71 -5.21 10.90
C ASN A 728 19.15 -5.32 11.41
N GLU A 729 20.10 -5.35 10.48
CA GLU A 729 21.53 -5.43 10.77
C GLU A 729 22.07 -4.23 11.55
N ILE A 730 21.44 -3.06 11.42
CA ILE A 730 21.85 -1.84 12.14
C ILE A 730 21.45 -1.94 13.62
N LEU A 731 20.26 -2.47 13.93
CA LEU A 731 19.89 -2.73 15.32
C LEU A 731 20.86 -3.71 15.97
N LEU A 732 21.19 -4.82 15.31
CA LEU A 732 22.17 -5.78 15.83
C LEU A 732 23.56 -5.13 16.03
N LYS A 733 24.00 -4.28 15.10
CA LYS A 733 25.24 -3.50 15.23
C LYS A 733 25.19 -2.64 16.50
N ILE A 734 24.15 -1.81 16.66
CA ILE A 734 23.99 -0.93 17.82
C ILE A 734 23.96 -1.73 19.10
N PHE A 735 23.19 -2.83 19.15
CA PHE A 735 23.08 -3.65 20.34
C PHE A 735 24.42 -4.27 20.75
N THR A 736 25.23 -4.64 19.76
CA THR A 736 26.56 -5.22 20.01
C THR A 736 27.59 -4.15 20.43
N GLU A 737 27.61 -3.00 19.75
CA GLU A 737 28.62 -1.96 19.99
C GLU A 737 28.36 -1.16 21.28
N HIS A 738 27.08 -1.02 21.67
CA HIS A 738 26.64 -0.23 22.83
C HIS A 738 26.10 -1.07 24.00
N GLU A 739 26.45 -2.36 24.05
CA GLU A 739 26.03 -3.32 25.09
C GLU A 739 26.15 -2.74 26.51
N ASP A 740 27.31 -2.16 26.85
CA ASP A 740 27.61 -1.62 28.19
C ASP A 740 26.56 -0.58 28.65
N THR A 741 25.93 0.15 27.73
CA THR A 741 24.91 1.17 28.04
C THR A 741 23.50 0.59 27.95
N LEU A 742 23.20 -0.08 26.82
CA LEU A 742 21.85 -0.54 26.54
C LEU A 742 21.43 -1.69 27.47
N ALA A 743 22.36 -2.57 27.86
CA ALA A 743 22.07 -3.66 28.80
C ALA A 743 21.70 -3.16 30.21
N GLU A 744 22.23 -2.00 30.64
CA GLU A 744 21.86 -1.40 31.93
C GLU A 744 20.44 -0.80 31.93
N LEU A 745 19.98 -0.34 30.76
CA LEU A 745 18.68 0.32 30.58
C LEU A 745 17.55 -0.69 30.27
N PHE A 746 17.88 -1.79 29.61
CA PHE A 746 16.90 -2.78 29.15
C PHE A 746 16.02 -3.32 30.27
N ASN A 747 14.70 -3.15 30.12
CA ASN A 747 13.68 -3.58 31.09
C ASN A 747 13.86 -3.01 32.50
N SER A 748 14.57 -1.90 32.65
CA SER A 748 14.85 -1.28 33.96
C SER A 748 13.64 -0.55 34.58
N GLY A 749 12.61 -0.24 33.77
CA GLY A 749 11.34 0.35 34.22
C GLY A 749 11.37 1.85 34.50
N GLU A 750 12.43 2.56 34.08
CA GLU A 750 12.59 4.02 34.17
C GLU A 750 12.82 4.70 32.82
#